data_AF-A0A2W4ISD7-F1
#
_entry.id   AF-A0A2W4ISD7-F1
#
_cell.length_a   1.000
_cell.length_b   1.000
_cell.length_c   1.000
_cell.angle_alpha   90.00
_cell.angle_beta   90.00
_cell.angle_gamma   90.00
#
_symmetry.space_group_name_H-M   'P 1'
#
loop_
_entity.id
_entity.type
_entity.pdbx_description
1 polymer ?
#
loop_
_entity_poly.entity_id
_entity_poly.type
_entity_poly.pdbx_seq_one_letter_code
_entity_poly.pdbx_strand_id
1 'polypeptide(L)'
;MSVGVMDSKQYTQVQERIFQILQEYDPGICSQIFEEIFYGSIHRFTGKIIYQRIEKRCRYRFKLAISEVDREKIMKLLESEKILSPNDDFQKLSLQVYYCDFYDLLSKLSVSIILYYIFHVLRWIGDIIFSNKNVPYPPVFIEKQQCFFKEKRLTEWGKKTLSEMNVRLGPNTTVHESTLIILLKRFLSPSENRLPVCITIGNDCTIGAGVKLGNQLTIGNAVRINSFVSVGAESLIQASVTVRSFAALGIHNVIQCTAKIGWFVQTSAFVAIKGFCSVRSFARVGLRCAIGESSRLGLGSSIHRNTSIGDYCKFKSFTKIGQRSILGNSVVIGAFSNLARNVVIDRDVSVGVFGTVQSYTHIATNVNVGPFSTIMNNVLIEKLSSIGWFSHCGEHCIIKHDTSIGWGNHIQTEAIISGSGKIGSFCSIGEKAQIAENTILGSFVRIKKAVVTEQSVVLGPFSTVGNDCLIRYKSTLGMRVVLMNNVSTGTDSMIGNFSRLGVKSEIGNNTVIGMFSTLGQQIMLGNNVGIEYFSTVGLGTYIQEYCKIGKRVTIGCHVRIAPHCEIGDKSRIRNDVVLKRNVTLEPKVTVANKVLIGEYSAIEKGIYIKSGSVIAPHASAKKIKIKWFKLAAK
;
A
#
# COMPACT_ATOMS: atom_id res chain seq x y z
N MET A 1 8.89 -10.62 39.63
CA MET A 1 9.54 -10.62 40.95
C MET A 1 10.69 -9.64 40.91
N SER A 2 10.67 -8.67 41.82
CA SER A 2 11.72 -7.67 42.05
C SER A 2 13.04 -8.33 42.42
N VAL A 3 14.11 -8.09 41.66
CA VAL A 3 15.47 -8.50 42.05
C VAL A 3 16.33 -7.24 42.13
N GLY A 4 16.69 -6.91 43.37
CA GLY A 4 17.59 -5.84 43.73
C GLY A 4 19.01 -6.09 43.26
N VAL A 5 19.81 -5.03 43.34
CA VAL A 5 21.21 -4.93 42.93
C VAL A 5 22.03 -6.12 43.49
N MET A 6 22.43 -7.03 42.61
CA MET A 6 23.41 -8.08 42.93
C MET A 6 24.82 -7.54 42.84
N ASP A 7 25.64 -7.88 43.83
CA ASP A 7 27.01 -7.42 43.96
C ASP A 7 27.97 -8.21 43.04
N SER A 8 29.06 -7.58 42.59
CA SER A 8 29.93 -8.11 41.51
C SER A 8 30.51 -9.51 41.76
N LYS A 9 30.62 -9.95 43.02
CA LYS A 9 31.06 -11.29 43.39
C LYS A 9 29.99 -12.37 43.20
N GLN A 10 28.71 -12.04 43.34
CA GLN A 10 27.60 -12.98 43.13
C GLN A 10 27.39 -13.25 41.63
N TYR A 11 27.64 -12.27 40.77
CA TYR A 11 27.54 -12.43 39.31
C TYR A 11 28.58 -13.42 38.76
N THR A 12 29.81 -13.39 39.30
CA THR A 12 30.89 -14.31 38.91
C THR A 12 30.61 -15.74 39.35
N GLN A 13 30.04 -15.94 40.54
CA GLN A 13 29.63 -17.27 41.02
C GLN A 13 28.46 -17.86 40.22
N VAL A 14 27.53 -17.03 39.75
CA VAL A 14 26.44 -17.45 38.86
C VAL A 14 26.97 -17.81 37.47
N GLN A 15 27.93 -17.05 36.94
CA GLN A 15 28.58 -17.37 35.66
C GLN A 15 29.39 -18.66 35.72
N GLU A 16 30.13 -18.93 36.80
CA GLU A 16 30.87 -20.18 36.97
C GLU A 16 29.94 -21.39 37.12
N ARG A 17 28.80 -21.26 37.82
CA ARG A 17 27.77 -22.32 37.91
C ARG A 17 27.07 -22.58 36.57
N ILE A 18 26.75 -21.55 35.80
CA ILE A 18 26.16 -21.70 34.45
C ILE A 18 27.17 -22.36 33.50
N PHE A 19 28.46 -22.01 33.61
CA PHE A 19 29.51 -22.61 32.80
C PHE A 19 29.78 -24.08 33.15
N GLN A 20 29.64 -24.47 34.43
CA GLN A 20 29.71 -25.87 34.86
C GLN A 20 28.48 -26.68 34.38
N ILE A 21 27.27 -26.12 34.42
CA ILE A 21 26.05 -26.79 33.94
C ILE A 21 26.06 -26.96 32.40
N LEU A 22 26.65 -26.00 31.67
CA LEU A 22 26.79 -26.06 30.21
C LEU A 22 27.87 -27.04 29.72
N GLN A 23 28.75 -27.53 30.61
CA GLN A 23 29.73 -28.57 30.27
C GLN A 23 29.17 -29.99 30.32
N GLU A 24 27.96 -30.19 30.88
CA GLU A 24 27.32 -31.52 30.98
C GLU A 24 26.29 -31.81 29.87
N TYR A 25 26.06 -30.90 28.91
CA TYR A 25 25.04 -31.07 27.85
C TYR A 25 25.59 -30.98 26.42
N ASP A 26 25.01 -31.81 25.55
CA ASP A 26 25.37 -32.07 24.15
C ASP A 26 25.40 -30.76 23.29
N PRO A 27 26.39 -30.54 22.39
CA PRO A 27 26.68 -29.24 21.76
C PRO A 27 25.57 -28.66 20.87
N GLY A 28 24.57 -29.45 20.50
CA GLY A 28 23.48 -29.04 19.61
C GLY A 28 22.44 -28.13 20.27
N ILE A 29 22.23 -28.25 21.59
CA ILE A 29 21.16 -27.51 22.29
C ILE A 29 21.65 -26.15 22.79
N CYS A 30 22.97 -26.00 23.04
CA CYS A 30 23.58 -24.75 23.49
C CYS A 30 23.49 -23.60 22.47
N SER A 31 23.41 -23.89 21.17
CA SER A 31 23.31 -22.86 20.12
C SER A 31 22.00 -22.07 20.14
N GLN A 32 20.88 -22.70 20.53
CA GLN A 32 19.57 -22.02 20.52
C GLN A 32 19.34 -21.19 21.79
N ILE A 33 19.87 -21.63 22.94
CA ILE A 33 19.76 -20.91 24.21
C ILE A 33 20.69 -19.69 24.23
N PHE A 34 21.84 -19.75 23.54
CA PHE A 34 22.80 -18.64 23.47
C PHE A 34 22.27 -17.44 22.66
N GLU A 35 21.42 -17.66 21.65
CA GLU A 35 20.83 -16.57 20.85
C GLU A 35 19.71 -15.83 21.60
N GLU A 36 18.89 -16.52 22.40
CA GLU A 36 17.77 -15.89 23.11
C GLU A 36 18.19 -15.09 24.35
N ILE A 37 19.24 -15.49 25.06
CA ILE A 37 19.70 -14.80 26.29
C ILE A 37 20.55 -13.56 25.97
N PHE A 38 21.35 -13.59 24.90
CA PHE A 38 22.31 -12.51 24.60
C PHE A 38 21.70 -11.26 23.96
N TYR A 39 20.58 -11.39 23.24
CA TYR A 39 19.96 -10.26 22.55
C TYR A 39 19.18 -9.30 23.46
N GLY A 40 18.96 -9.65 24.74
CA GLY A 40 18.06 -8.92 25.62
C GLY A 40 18.67 -7.93 26.63
N SER A 41 19.99 -7.89 26.89
CA SER A 41 20.47 -7.22 28.12
C SER A 41 21.81 -6.46 28.09
N ILE A 42 22.40 -6.14 26.93
CA ILE A 42 23.63 -5.30 26.90
C ILE A 42 23.40 -4.03 26.08
N HIS A 43 22.59 -3.11 26.63
CA HIS A 43 22.45 -1.77 26.04
C HIS A 43 22.91 -0.63 26.95
N ARG A 44 23.63 -0.85 28.07
CA ARG A 44 23.97 0.31 28.94
C ARG A 44 25.28 0.44 29.72
N PHE A 45 26.23 -0.50 29.84
CA PHE A 45 27.33 -0.23 30.81
C PHE A 45 28.76 -0.78 30.56
N THR A 46 29.14 -1.24 29.38
CA THR A 46 30.43 -1.95 29.17
C THR A 46 31.44 -1.30 28.22
N GLY A 47 31.49 0.04 28.14
CA GLY A 47 32.49 0.76 27.33
C GLY A 47 33.82 1.09 28.03
N LYS A 48 33.82 1.28 29.36
CA LYS A 48 34.96 1.91 30.08
C LYS A 48 36.05 0.91 30.53
N ILE A 49 35.69 -0.34 30.82
CA ILE A 49 36.60 -1.34 31.43
C ILE A 49 37.45 -2.05 30.36
N ILE A 50 36.91 -2.24 29.15
CA ILE A 50 37.63 -2.88 28.03
C ILE A 50 38.76 -1.97 27.53
N TYR A 51 38.55 -0.65 27.51
CA TYR A 51 39.54 0.33 27.05
C TYR A 51 40.79 0.38 27.94
N GLN A 52 40.63 0.36 29.27
CA GLN A 52 41.77 0.39 30.22
C GLN A 52 42.65 -0.88 30.18
N ARG A 53 42.08 -2.04 29.79
CA ARG A 53 42.84 -3.28 29.63
C ARG A 53 43.59 -3.36 28.29
N ILE A 54 43.11 -2.69 27.25
CA ILE A 54 43.79 -2.63 25.93
C ILE A 54 44.97 -1.66 25.97
N GLU A 55 44.83 -0.50 26.65
CA GLU A 55 45.91 0.50 26.77
C GLU A 55 47.17 -0.07 27.46
N LYS A 56 47.00 -0.85 28.54
CA LYS A 56 48.12 -1.50 29.25
C LYS A 56 48.83 -2.57 28.41
N ARG A 57 48.12 -3.28 27.53
CA ARG A 57 48.70 -4.32 26.66
C ARG A 57 49.46 -3.73 25.46
N CYS A 58 49.01 -2.60 24.93
CA CYS A 58 49.66 -1.93 23.81
C CYS A 58 50.98 -1.23 24.21
N ARG A 59 51.06 -0.61 25.40
CA ARG A 59 52.31 0.02 25.89
C ARG A 59 53.46 -0.98 26.09
N TYR A 60 53.17 -2.23 26.43
CA TYR A 60 54.20 -3.25 26.69
C TYR A 60 54.78 -3.84 25.39
N ARG A 61 53.99 -3.95 24.32
CA ARG A 61 54.44 -4.49 23.03
C ARG A 61 55.12 -3.45 22.12
N PHE A 62 54.80 -2.16 22.28
CA PHE A 62 55.45 -1.10 21.50
C PHE A 62 56.92 -0.84 21.90
N LYS A 63 57.31 -1.20 23.14
CA LYS A 63 58.69 -1.05 23.63
C LYS A 63 59.66 -2.14 23.12
N LEU A 64 59.14 -3.23 22.55
CA LEU A 64 59.91 -4.41 22.11
C LEU A 64 60.19 -4.44 20.59
N ALA A 65 59.59 -3.54 19.81
CA ALA A 65 59.65 -3.57 18.34
C ALA A 65 60.64 -2.58 17.71
N ILE A 66 61.51 -1.93 18.49
CA ILE A 66 62.54 -1.02 17.98
C ILE A 66 63.91 -1.58 18.40
N SER A 67 64.50 -2.42 17.56
CA SER A 67 65.93 -2.77 17.63
C SER A 67 66.61 -2.45 16.29
N GLU A 68 67.38 -1.36 16.32
CA GLU A 68 68.61 -1.00 15.58
C GLU A 68 68.76 -1.11 14.04
N VAL A 69 67.87 -1.71 13.26
CA VAL A 69 68.13 -1.86 11.79
C VAL A 69 67.49 -0.78 10.90
N ASP A 70 66.54 0.02 11.40
CA ASP A 70 65.78 0.97 10.57
C ASP A 70 66.01 2.47 10.84
N ARG A 71 66.93 2.83 11.75
CA ARG A 71 67.22 4.26 12.03
C ARG A 71 67.98 4.95 10.89
N GLU A 72 68.95 4.29 10.25
CA GLU A 72 69.73 4.89 9.16
C GLU A 72 68.94 5.10 7.86
N LYS A 73 67.99 4.21 7.56
CA LYS A 73 67.14 4.31 6.35
C LYS A 73 66.14 5.45 6.44
N ILE A 74 65.60 5.70 7.63
CA ILE A 74 64.66 6.80 7.87
C ILE A 74 65.39 8.15 7.87
N MET A 75 66.62 8.23 8.42
CA MET A 75 67.43 9.46 8.41
C MET A 75 67.88 9.84 6.98
N LYS A 76 68.29 8.87 6.14
CA LYS A 76 68.63 9.13 4.72
C LYS A 76 67.43 9.59 3.88
N LEU A 77 66.22 9.13 4.20
CA LEU A 77 64.99 9.57 3.53
C LEU A 77 64.65 11.03 3.92
N LEU A 78 64.85 11.39 5.18
CA LEU A 78 64.53 12.73 5.70
C LEU A 78 65.52 13.82 5.23
N GLU A 79 66.81 13.51 5.04
CA GLU A 79 67.79 14.45 4.46
C GLU A 79 67.56 14.71 2.96
N SER A 80 67.01 13.73 2.23
CA SER A 80 66.79 13.83 0.78
C SER A 80 65.64 14.76 0.38
N GLU A 81 64.72 15.07 1.30
CA GLU A 81 63.53 15.90 1.02
C GLU A 81 63.67 17.38 1.42
N LYS A 82 64.82 17.85 1.92
CA LYS A 82 65.05 19.26 2.30
C LYS A 82 63.94 19.87 3.18
N ILE A 83 63.50 19.16 4.21
CA ILE A 83 62.57 19.69 5.22
C ILE A 83 63.35 19.82 6.53
N LEU A 84 63.76 21.07 6.84
CA LEU A 84 64.33 21.62 8.08
C LEU A 84 65.83 22.00 8.05
N SER A 85 66.07 23.26 8.44
CA SER A 85 67.35 23.85 8.83
C SER A 85 67.69 23.51 10.30
N PRO A 86 68.97 23.49 10.68
CA PRO A 86 69.40 23.14 12.03
C PRO A 86 69.28 24.37 12.93
N ASN A 87 68.23 24.41 13.76
CA ASN A 87 68.14 25.10 15.06
C ASN A 87 66.65 25.22 15.40
N ASP A 88 66.15 24.36 16.29
CA ASP A 88 65.21 24.70 17.36
C ASP A 88 64.76 23.43 18.12
N ASP A 89 64.76 23.54 19.45
CA ASP A 89 64.68 22.46 20.44
C ASP A 89 63.35 21.67 20.44
N PHE A 90 63.44 20.35 20.33
CA PHE A 90 62.33 19.40 20.21
C PHE A 90 61.77 18.92 21.58
N GLN A 91 61.34 19.82 22.47
CA GLN A 91 60.70 19.40 23.73
C GLN A 91 59.38 20.04 24.14
N LYS A 92 58.86 21.07 23.46
CA LYS A 92 57.56 21.65 23.83
C LYS A 92 56.83 22.24 22.62
N LEU A 93 56.01 21.44 21.94
CA LEU A 93 54.84 21.94 21.19
C LEU A 93 53.86 20.80 20.87
N SER A 94 53.00 20.58 21.87
CA SER A 94 51.59 20.21 21.82
C SER A 94 50.95 19.66 20.54
N LEU A 95 50.60 18.38 20.66
CA LEU A 95 49.64 17.55 19.91
C LEU A 95 48.16 18.06 19.94
N GLN A 96 47.90 19.36 20.12
CA GLN A 96 46.55 19.89 20.36
C GLN A 96 45.80 20.40 19.13
N VAL A 97 46.44 20.53 17.96
CA VAL A 97 45.75 21.04 16.76
C VAL A 97 45.12 19.94 15.89
N TYR A 98 45.48 18.66 16.07
CA TYR A 98 44.96 17.56 15.23
C TYR A 98 43.75 16.80 15.80
N TYR A 99 43.32 17.07 17.03
CA TYR A 99 42.29 16.25 17.71
C TYR A 99 40.85 16.77 17.63
N CYS A 100 40.61 18.04 17.30
CA CYS A 100 39.26 18.61 17.28
C CYS A 100 38.44 18.23 16.03
N ASP A 101 39.06 18.02 14.87
CA ASP A 101 38.34 17.63 13.64
C ASP A 101 38.03 16.12 13.57
N PHE A 102 38.68 15.29 14.40
CA PHE A 102 38.50 13.84 14.41
C PHE A 102 37.25 13.40 15.20
N TYR A 103 36.81 14.20 16.18
CA TYR A 103 35.69 13.91 17.05
C TYR A 103 34.32 14.03 16.34
N ASP A 104 34.21 14.97 15.40
CA ASP A 104 32.98 15.23 14.65
C ASP A 104 32.77 14.20 13.50
N LEU A 105 33.84 13.52 13.11
CA LEU A 105 33.82 12.42 12.15
C LEU A 105 33.41 11.08 12.80
N LEU A 106 33.82 10.86 14.06
CA LEU A 106 33.57 9.62 14.80
C LEU A 106 32.16 9.51 15.38
N SER A 107 31.47 10.62 15.66
CA SER A 107 30.07 10.61 16.11
C SER A 107 29.07 10.17 15.03
N LYS A 108 29.50 10.14 13.76
CA LYS A 108 28.69 9.78 12.58
C LYS A 108 28.91 8.35 12.06
N LEU A 109 29.78 7.57 12.69
CA LEU A 109 30.16 6.23 12.23
C LEU A 109 29.44 5.13 13.02
N SER A 110 28.62 4.34 12.32
CA SER A 110 27.90 3.19 12.89
C SER A 110 28.85 2.11 13.42
N VAL A 111 28.48 1.48 14.54
CA VAL A 111 29.21 0.42 15.29
C VAL A 111 29.81 -0.70 14.40
N SER A 112 29.20 -0.97 13.24
CA SER A 112 29.67 -1.94 12.24
C SER A 112 31.06 -1.62 11.66
N ILE A 113 31.44 -0.34 11.57
CA ILE A 113 32.71 0.11 11.00
C ILE A 113 33.85 -0.02 12.03
N ILE A 114 33.52 0.18 13.30
CA ILE A 114 34.46 -0.01 14.42
C ILE A 114 34.78 -1.50 14.59
N LEU A 115 33.77 -2.38 14.51
CA LEU A 115 33.96 -3.83 14.51
C LEU A 115 34.78 -4.31 13.31
N TYR A 116 34.60 -3.72 12.13
CA TYR A 116 35.40 -4.02 10.94
C TYR A 116 36.87 -3.64 11.11
N TYR A 117 37.16 -2.50 11.74
CA TYR A 117 38.53 -2.06 12.02
C TYR A 117 39.21 -2.92 13.09
N ILE A 118 38.49 -3.29 14.15
CA ILE A 118 39.00 -4.20 15.20
C ILE A 118 39.31 -5.58 14.61
N PHE A 119 38.48 -6.09 13.70
CA PHE A 119 38.71 -7.36 13.02
C PHE A 119 39.94 -7.32 12.11
N HIS A 120 40.18 -6.19 11.43
CA HIS A 120 41.38 -5.98 10.60
C HIS A 120 42.64 -5.85 11.45
N VAL A 121 42.58 -5.16 12.59
CA VAL A 121 43.72 -5.06 13.52
C VAL A 121 44.03 -6.40 14.17
N LEU A 122 43.02 -7.20 14.54
CA LEU A 122 43.21 -8.56 15.06
C LEU A 122 43.76 -9.52 14.00
N ARG A 123 43.36 -9.36 12.74
CA ARG A 123 43.91 -10.11 11.61
C ARG A 123 45.37 -9.74 11.34
N TRP A 124 45.70 -8.45 11.39
CA TRP A 124 47.06 -7.95 11.25
C TRP A 124 47.98 -8.40 12.41
N ILE A 125 47.47 -8.43 13.65
CA ILE A 125 48.18 -9.00 14.80
C ILE A 125 48.34 -10.52 14.66
N GLY A 126 47.36 -11.22 14.08
CA GLY A 126 47.46 -12.64 13.76
C GLY A 126 48.57 -12.93 12.74
N ASP A 127 48.66 -12.12 11.68
CA ASP A 127 49.70 -12.25 10.64
C ASP A 127 51.11 -11.95 11.20
N ILE A 128 51.25 -11.07 12.19
CA ILE A 128 52.52 -10.79 12.89
C ILE A 128 52.90 -11.91 13.88
N ILE A 129 51.93 -12.55 14.55
CA ILE A 129 52.20 -13.65 15.49
C ILE A 129 52.58 -14.94 14.72
N PHE A 130 52.02 -15.15 13.52
CA PHE A 130 52.33 -16.31 12.69
C PHE A 130 53.62 -16.19 11.87
N SER A 131 54.23 -15.00 11.76
CA SER A 131 55.51 -14.84 11.04
C SER A 131 56.74 -15.28 11.85
N ASN A 132 56.59 -15.61 13.13
CA ASN A 132 57.72 -15.81 14.05
C ASN A 132 57.84 -17.23 14.65
N LYS A 133 57.40 -18.26 13.92
CA LYS A 133 57.74 -19.66 14.23
C LYS A 133 58.27 -20.38 13.00
N ASN A 134 59.56 -20.73 13.06
CA ASN A 134 60.22 -21.70 12.17
C ASN A 134 59.42 -23.01 12.14
N VAL A 135 58.72 -23.24 11.04
CA VAL A 135 58.25 -24.56 10.59
C VAL A 135 58.86 -24.76 9.20
N PRO A 136 59.56 -25.87 8.92
CA PRO A 136 60.26 -26.03 7.64
C PRO A 136 59.23 -26.27 6.53
N TYR A 137 58.99 -25.26 5.70
CA TYR A 137 58.36 -25.44 4.39
C TYR A 137 59.44 -25.82 3.37
N PRO A 138 59.18 -26.75 2.43
CA PRO A 138 60.13 -27.03 1.36
C PRO A 138 60.32 -25.79 0.46
N PRO A 139 61.53 -25.50 -0.05
CA PRO A 139 61.89 -24.19 -0.63
C PRO A 139 61.21 -23.83 -1.96
N VAL A 140 60.33 -24.69 -2.49
CA VAL A 140 59.76 -24.55 -3.84
C VAL A 140 58.50 -23.65 -3.86
N PHE A 141 57.97 -23.25 -2.70
CA PHE A 141 56.66 -22.60 -2.57
C PHE A 141 56.67 -21.06 -2.66
N ILE A 142 57.79 -20.40 -2.33
CA ILE A 142 57.89 -18.93 -2.31
C ILE A 142 58.37 -18.36 -3.66
N GLU A 143 59.31 -19.03 -4.33
CA GLU A 143 59.77 -18.60 -5.67
C GLU A 143 58.68 -18.74 -6.74
N LYS A 144 57.83 -19.78 -6.66
CA LYS A 144 56.72 -19.97 -7.62
C LYS A 144 55.56 -19.00 -7.43
N GLN A 145 55.38 -18.43 -6.24
CA GLN A 145 54.41 -17.35 -6.03
C GLN A 145 54.90 -16.03 -6.62
N GLN A 146 56.19 -15.69 -6.48
CA GLN A 146 56.73 -14.46 -7.07
C GLN A 146 56.77 -14.47 -8.60
N CYS A 147 56.95 -15.64 -9.23
CA CYS A 147 56.85 -15.78 -10.68
C CYS A 147 55.42 -15.67 -11.24
N PHE A 148 54.38 -15.80 -10.42
CA PHE A 148 52.98 -15.72 -10.87
C PHE A 148 52.53 -14.28 -11.19
N PHE A 149 53.21 -13.26 -10.67
CA PHE A 149 52.70 -11.87 -10.60
C PHE A 149 53.45 -10.83 -11.44
N LYS A 150 54.38 -11.22 -12.32
CA LYS A 150 55.13 -10.25 -13.16
C LYS A 150 54.47 -9.91 -14.50
N GLU A 151 53.47 -10.66 -14.95
CA GLU A 151 52.77 -10.36 -16.22
C GLU A 151 51.26 -10.29 -16.02
N LYS A 152 50.63 -9.24 -16.56
CA LYS A 152 49.18 -8.94 -16.49
C LYS A 152 48.29 -9.95 -17.27
N ARG A 153 48.72 -11.21 -17.40
CA ARG A 153 47.96 -12.30 -18.02
C ARG A 153 48.02 -13.53 -17.13
N LEU A 154 46.87 -14.20 -16.95
CA LEU A 154 46.79 -15.54 -16.35
C LEU A 154 47.84 -16.43 -17.01
N THR A 155 48.88 -16.78 -16.24
CA THR A 155 49.92 -17.71 -16.68
C THR A 155 49.30 -19.04 -17.09
N GLU A 156 49.92 -19.76 -18.03
CA GLU A 156 49.56 -21.13 -18.44
C GLU A 156 49.27 -22.04 -17.22
N TRP A 157 50.03 -21.88 -16.15
CA TRP A 157 49.84 -22.61 -14.89
C TRP A 157 48.51 -22.25 -14.19
N GLY A 158 48.12 -20.97 -14.13
CA GLY A 158 46.84 -20.55 -13.56
C GLY A 158 45.64 -21.09 -14.34
N LYS A 159 45.73 -21.15 -15.68
CA LYS A 159 44.70 -21.78 -16.52
C LYS A 159 44.63 -23.30 -16.30
N LYS A 160 45.78 -23.95 -16.14
CA LYS A 160 45.87 -25.38 -15.83
C LYS A 160 45.25 -25.71 -14.47
N THR A 161 45.59 -24.97 -13.42
CA THR A 161 44.99 -25.13 -12.07
C THR A 161 43.48 -24.88 -12.08
N LEU A 162 42.99 -23.90 -12.85
CA LEU A 162 41.55 -23.67 -13.02
C LEU A 162 40.85 -24.79 -13.80
N SER A 163 41.51 -25.37 -14.81
CA SER A 163 40.99 -26.54 -15.53
C SER A 163 40.93 -27.79 -14.64
N GLU A 164 41.91 -27.99 -13.75
CA GLU A 164 41.91 -29.05 -12.73
C GLU A 164 40.79 -28.83 -11.69
N MET A 165 40.36 -27.58 -11.49
CA MET A 165 39.22 -27.19 -10.65
C MET A 165 37.86 -27.31 -11.38
N ASN A 166 37.79 -27.79 -12.63
CA ASN A 166 36.59 -27.77 -13.49
C ASN A 166 36.00 -26.36 -13.74
N VAL A 167 36.84 -25.32 -13.66
CA VAL A 167 36.47 -23.95 -14.02
C VAL A 167 36.82 -23.70 -15.49
N ARG A 168 35.79 -23.59 -16.34
CA ARG A 168 35.95 -23.30 -17.77
C ARG A 168 35.82 -21.79 -18.01
N LEU A 169 36.87 -21.18 -18.55
CA LEU A 169 36.88 -19.77 -18.92
C LEU A 169 36.91 -19.63 -20.45
N GLY A 170 35.95 -18.89 -21.02
CA GLY A 170 35.93 -18.56 -22.43
C GLY A 170 37.02 -17.53 -22.82
N PRO A 171 37.40 -17.46 -24.11
CA PRO A 171 38.31 -16.44 -24.64
C PRO A 171 37.90 -15.00 -24.30
N ASN A 172 38.91 -14.12 -24.20
CA ASN A 172 38.77 -12.68 -23.89
C ASN A 172 38.10 -12.34 -22.55
N THR A 173 37.93 -13.32 -21.67
CA THR A 173 37.40 -13.09 -20.33
C THR A 173 38.45 -12.54 -19.38
N THR A 174 38.09 -11.47 -18.67
CA THR A 174 38.92 -10.81 -17.66
C THR A 174 38.38 -11.12 -16.27
N VAL A 175 39.24 -11.64 -15.39
CA VAL A 175 38.90 -11.92 -13.99
C VAL A 175 39.92 -11.22 -13.11
N HIS A 176 39.45 -10.41 -12.16
CA HIS A 176 40.31 -9.69 -11.24
C HIS A 176 41.04 -10.64 -10.27
N GLU A 177 42.29 -10.31 -9.92
CA GLU A 177 43.18 -11.13 -9.09
C GLU A 177 42.57 -11.54 -7.74
N SER A 178 41.94 -10.59 -7.04
CA SER A 178 41.30 -10.86 -5.76
C SER A 178 40.16 -11.89 -5.84
N THR A 179 39.47 -11.97 -6.98
CA THR A 179 38.42 -12.98 -7.23
C THR A 179 39.04 -14.35 -7.48
N LEU A 180 40.15 -14.41 -8.21
CA LEU A 180 40.93 -15.65 -8.38
C LEU A 180 41.44 -16.17 -7.04
N ILE A 181 41.97 -15.29 -6.18
CA ILE A 181 42.43 -15.65 -4.83
C ILE A 181 41.27 -16.23 -3.99
N ILE A 182 40.07 -15.69 -4.08
CA ILE A 182 38.89 -16.22 -3.37
C ILE A 182 38.54 -17.64 -3.86
N LEU A 183 38.56 -17.87 -5.17
CA LEU A 183 38.32 -19.19 -5.76
C LEU A 183 39.39 -20.21 -5.32
N LEU A 184 40.67 -19.81 -5.38
CA LEU A 184 41.80 -20.65 -4.96
C LEU A 184 41.76 -20.97 -3.46
N LYS A 185 41.44 -19.98 -2.60
CA LYS A 185 41.31 -20.21 -1.15
C LYS A 185 40.19 -21.18 -0.80
N ARG A 186 39.07 -21.13 -1.54
CA ARG A 186 37.95 -22.05 -1.35
C ARG A 186 38.31 -23.50 -1.70
N PHE A 187 39.22 -23.68 -2.65
CA PHE A 187 39.76 -24.99 -2.99
C PHE A 187 40.76 -25.50 -1.94
N LEU A 188 41.56 -24.60 -1.36
CA LEU A 188 42.61 -24.93 -0.39
C LEU A 188 42.09 -25.09 1.06
N SER A 189 40.83 -24.75 1.35
CA SER A 189 40.26 -24.92 2.69
C SER A 189 39.95 -26.39 3.00
N PRO A 190 40.50 -26.96 4.09
CA PRO A 190 40.28 -28.35 4.46
C PRO A 190 38.91 -28.53 5.10
N SER A 191 37.93 -29.00 4.33
CA SER A 191 36.66 -29.51 4.87
C SER A 191 36.17 -30.68 4.03
N GLU A 192 35.68 -31.73 4.68
CA GLU A 192 35.63 -33.13 4.21
C GLU A 192 34.63 -33.46 3.10
N ASN A 193 33.91 -32.50 2.50
CA ASN A 193 32.95 -32.77 1.43
C ASN A 193 33.31 -32.02 0.12
N ARG A 194 34.21 -32.62 -0.66
CA ARG A 194 34.58 -32.15 -2.01
C ARG A 194 33.50 -32.49 -3.02
N LEU A 195 32.54 -31.60 -3.26
CA LEU A 195 31.88 -31.54 -4.57
C LEU A 195 32.77 -30.76 -5.55
N PRO A 196 32.99 -31.24 -6.78
CA PRO A 196 33.80 -30.53 -7.77
C PRO A 196 33.22 -29.14 -8.06
N VAL A 197 34.08 -28.11 -8.08
CA VAL A 197 33.69 -26.72 -8.34
C VAL A 197 33.48 -26.52 -9.85
N CYS A 198 32.38 -27.03 -10.39
CA CYS A 198 32.07 -26.82 -11.80
C CYS A 198 31.58 -25.38 -12.02
N ILE A 199 32.38 -24.51 -12.65
CA ILE A 199 31.95 -23.15 -13.01
C ILE A 199 32.24 -22.97 -14.50
N THR A 200 31.23 -22.57 -15.26
CA THR A 200 31.38 -22.26 -16.69
C THR A 200 31.20 -20.77 -16.89
N ILE A 201 32.21 -20.10 -17.46
CA ILE A 201 32.16 -18.68 -17.84
C ILE A 201 32.39 -18.58 -19.35
N GLY A 202 31.46 -17.92 -20.04
CA GLY A 202 31.50 -17.70 -21.48
C GLY A 202 32.57 -16.72 -21.93
N ASN A 203 32.45 -16.29 -23.18
CA ASN A 203 33.43 -15.41 -23.83
C ASN A 203 33.20 -13.95 -23.47
N ASP A 204 34.24 -13.12 -23.59
CA ASP A 204 34.18 -11.66 -23.45
C ASP A 204 33.55 -11.17 -22.12
N CYS A 205 33.72 -11.95 -21.04
CA CYS A 205 33.18 -11.61 -19.73
C CYS A 205 34.13 -10.72 -18.93
N THR A 206 33.58 -9.89 -18.05
CA THR A 206 34.36 -9.08 -17.11
C THR A 206 33.92 -9.36 -15.68
N ILE A 207 34.82 -9.87 -14.85
CA ILE A 207 34.57 -10.18 -13.43
C ILE A 207 35.47 -9.30 -12.55
N GLY A 208 34.82 -8.41 -11.79
CA GLY A 208 35.46 -7.42 -10.93
C GLY A 208 36.10 -7.99 -9.66
N ALA A 209 36.60 -7.10 -8.80
CA ALA A 209 37.35 -7.45 -7.60
C ALA A 209 36.45 -8.03 -6.50
N GLY A 210 36.89 -9.08 -5.80
CA GLY A 210 36.22 -9.60 -4.61
C GLY A 210 34.88 -10.28 -4.87
N VAL A 211 34.66 -10.77 -6.10
CA VAL A 211 33.44 -11.48 -6.47
C VAL A 211 33.45 -12.89 -5.87
N LYS A 212 32.30 -13.35 -5.35
CA LYS A 212 32.11 -14.69 -4.80
C LYS A 212 31.21 -15.48 -5.75
N LEU A 213 31.71 -16.58 -6.31
CA LEU A 213 30.97 -17.44 -7.23
C LEU A 213 30.63 -18.78 -6.56
N GLY A 214 29.37 -19.20 -6.68
CA GLY A 214 28.87 -20.49 -6.23
C GLY A 214 29.29 -21.65 -7.13
N ASN A 215 29.16 -22.88 -6.64
CA ASN A 215 29.43 -24.09 -7.42
C ASN A 215 28.32 -24.31 -8.46
N GLN A 216 28.62 -25.02 -9.55
CA GLN A 216 27.67 -25.31 -10.64
C GLN A 216 27.05 -24.06 -11.29
N LEU A 217 27.78 -22.93 -11.24
CA LEU A 217 27.38 -21.67 -11.84
C LEU A 217 27.68 -21.66 -13.34
N THR A 218 26.71 -21.21 -14.14
CA THR A 218 26.90 -20.98 -15.57
C THR A 218 26.72 -19.49 -15.88
N ILE A 219 27.74 -18.89 -16.48
CA ILE A 219 27.77 -17.51 -16.95
C ILE A 219 27.92 -17.53 -18.48
N GLY A 220 27.00 -16.91 -19.20
CA GLY A 220 27.00 -16.78 -20.66
C GLY A 220 27.99 -15.74 -21.18
N ASN A 221 27.93 -15.46 -22.48
CA ASN A 221 28.88 -14.55 -23.15
C ASN A 221 28.60 -13.07 -22.83
N ALA A 222 29.64 -12.23 -22.89
CA ALA A 222 29.55 -10.77 -22.71
C ALA A 222 28.93 -10.31 -21.38
N VAL A 223 29.03 -11.14 -20.33
CA VAL A 223 28.49 -10.82 -19.00
C VAL A 223 29.46 -9.92 -18.23
N ARG A 224 28.91 -8.90 -17.57
CA ARG A 224 29.68 -7.98 -16.71
C ARG A 224 29.23 -8.12 -15.25
N ILE A 225 30.12 -8.64 -14.40
CA ILE A 225 29.95 -8.72 -12.95
C ILE A 225 30.95 -7.76 -12.31
N ASN A 226 30.46 -6.71 -11.67
CA ASN A 226 31.32 -5.73 -11.01
C ASN A 226 31.82 -6.23 -9.63
N SER A 227 32.60 -5.39 -8.93
CA SER A 227 33.26 -5.75 -7.69
C SER A 227 32.30 -6.09 -6.54
N PHE A 228 32.73 -6.98 -5.65
CA PHE A 228 32.03 -7.38 -4.42
C PHE A 228 30.63 -7.98 -4.64
N VAL A 229 30.39 -8.56 -5.82
CA VAL A 229 29.16 -9.31 -6.10
C VAL A 229 29.27 -10.72 -5.53
N SER A 230 28.18 -11.25 -4.98
CA SER A 230 28.07 -12.68 -4.64
C SER A 230 27.00 -13.34 -5.52
N VAL A 231 27.32 -14.49 -6.08
CA VAL A 231 26.42 -15.30 -6.90
C VAL A 231 26.32 -16.69 -6.27
N GLY A 232 25.11 -17.11 -5.91
CA GLY A 232 24.86 -18.41 -5.29
C GLY A 232 25.09 -19.57 -6.25
N ALA A 233 25.19 -20.77 -5.68
CA ALA A 233 25.38 -22.00 -6.44
C ALA A 233 24.24 -22.27 -7.43
N GLU A 234 24.52 -23.02 -8.48
CA GLU A 234 23.54 -23.50 -9.47
C GLU A 234 22.75 -22.39 -10.16
N SER A 235 23.27 -21.16 -10.16
CA SER A 235 22.66 -20.06 -10.87
C SER A 235 23.04 -20.09 -12.35
N LEU A 236 22.16 -19.56 -13.19
CA LEU A 236 22.34 -19.40 -14.63
C LEU A 236 22.25 -17.93 -14.97
N ILE A 237 23.35 -17.32 -15.38
CA ILE A 237 23.42 -15.95 -15.88
C ILE A 237 23.62 -16.04 -17.38
N GLN A 238 22.64 -15.62 -18.17
CA GLN A 238 22.71 -15.66 -19.64
C GLN A 238 23.51 -14.48 -20.23
N ALA A 239 23.60 -14.43 -21.56
CA ALA A 239 24.47 -13.49 -22.27
C ALA A 239 24.10 -12.01 -22.05
N SER A 240 25.11 -11.13 -22.08
CA SER A 240 24.96 -9.67 -22.00
C SER A 240 24.30 -9.15 -20.72
N VAL A 241 24.27 -9.96 -19.65
CA VAL A 241 23.80 -9.53 -18.33
C VAL A 241 24.81 -8.60 -17.68
N THR A 242 24.33 -7.55 -17.01
CA THR A 242 25.17 -6.65 -16.22
C THR A 242 24.74 -6.66 -14.76
N VAL A 243 25.65 -7.04 -13.86
CA VAL A 243 25.46 -7.03 -12.40
C VAL A 243 26.40 -5.99 -11.79
N ARG A 244 25.82 -4.94 -11.19
CA ARG A 244 26.60 -3.88 -10.53
C ARG A 244 27.11 -4.30 -9.15
N SER A 245 28.01 -3.49 -8.59
CA SER A 245 28.75 -3.85 -7.39
C SER A 245 27.86 -4.05 -6.17
N PHE A 246 28.32 -4.87 -5.23
CA PHE A 246 27.65 -5.19 -3.97
C PHE A 246 26.29 -5.90 -4.12
N ALA A 247 25.97 -6.43 -5.30
CA ALA A 247 24.79 -7.26 -5.48
C ALA A 247 25.01 -8.65 -4.83
N ALA A 248 23.96 -9.18 -4.22
CA ALA A 248 23.93 -10.52 -3.65
C ALA A 248 22.84 -11.33 -4.34
N LEU A 249 23.26 -12.33 -5.11
CA LEU A 249 22.37 -13.26 -5.79
C LEU A 249 22.35 -14.58 -5.04
N GLY A 250 21.14 -15.05 -4.70
CA GLY A 250 20.92 -16.34 -4.06
C GLY A 250 21.22 -17.55 -4.94
N ILE A 251 20.85 -18.73 -4.44
CA ILE A 251 21.09 -20.04 -5.07
C ILE A 251 20.01 -20.33 -6.12
N HIS A 252 20.34 -21.04 -7.20
CA HIS A 252 19.39 -21.42 -8.27
C HIS A 252 18.70 -20.23 -8.94
N ASN A 253 19.41 -19.12 -9.13
CA ASN A 253 18.82 -17.96 -9.79
C ASN A 253 19.03 -18.03 -11.30
N VAL A 254 17.98 -17.75 -12.06
CA VAL A 254 18.03 -17.69 -13.52
C VAL A 254 17.88 -16.25 -13.95
N ILE A 255 18.92 -15.67 -14.54
CA ILE A 255 18.92 -14.31 -15.05
C ILE A 255 19.13 -14.39 -16.56
N GLN A 256 18.10 -14.00 -17.31
CA GLN A 256 18.09 -14.10 -18.76
C GLN A 256 18.82 -12.94 -19.45
N CYS A 257 19.00 -13.07 -20.76
CA CYS A 257 19.81 -12.17 -21.58
C CYS A 257 19.48 -10.69 -21.38
N THR A 258 20.50 -9.84 -21.42
CA THR A 258 20.40 -8.36 -21.38
C THR A 258 19.83 -7.75 -20.09
N ALA A 259 19.52 -8.55 -19.07
CA ALA A 259 19.05 -8.06 -17.78
C ALA A 259 20.11 -7.18 -17.07
N LYS A 260 19.65 -6.13 -16.40
CA LYS A 260 20.49 -5.17 -15.66
C LYS A 260 20.14 -5.19 -14.18
N ILE A 261 21.12 -5.53 -13.35
CA ILE A 261 21.00 -5.57 -11.90
C ILE A 261 21.80 -4.41 -11.29
N GLY A 262 21.11 -3.58 -10.50
CA GLY A 262 21.63 -2.38 -9.86
C GLY A 262 22.55 -2.65 -8.66
N TRP A 263 22.93 -1.56 -7.99
CA TRP A 263 23.82 -1.61 -6.82
C TRP A 263 23.07 -2.13 -5.59
N PHE A 264 23.72 -2.93 -4.74
CA PHE A 264 23.11 -3.45 -3.50
C PHE A 264 21.78 -4.20 -3.69
N VAL A 265 21.57 -4.82 -4.86
CA VAL A 265 20.39 -5.66 -5.09
C VAL A 265 20.56 -6.98 -4.35
N GLN A 266 19.50 -7.43 -3.69
CA GLN A 266 19.47 -8.71 -2.98
C GLN A 266 18.40 -9.61 -3.60
N THR A 267 18.78 -10.79 -4.08
CA THR A 267 17.83 -11.81 -4.54
C THR A 267 17.97 -13.06 -3.66
N SER A 268 16.85 -13.67 -3.32
CA SER A 268 16.82 -14.94 -2.57
C SER A 268 17.08 -16.12 -3.52
N ALA A 269 16.81 -17.34 -3.07
CA ALA A 269 16.92 -18.52 -3.93
C ALA A 269 15.76 -18.66 -4.93
N PHE A 270 15.98 -19.41 -6.02
CA PHE A 270 14.97 -19.74 -7.03
C PHE A 270 14.31 -18.52 -7.68
N VAL A 271 15.05 -17.44 -7.88
CA VAL A 271 14.55 -16.23 -8.54
C VAL A 271 14.79 -16.33 -10.04
N ALA A 272 13.74 -16.12 -10.83
CA ALA A 272 13.81 -16.02 -12.28
C ALA A 272 13.62 -14.56 -12.72
N ILE A 273 14.63 -13.98 -13.34
CA ILE A 273 14.59 -12.64 -13.95
C ILE A 273 14.67 -12.82 -15.46
N LYS A 274 13.59 -12.51 -16.17
CA LYS A 274 13.55 -12.66 -17.64
C LYS A 274 14.35 -11.57 -18.37
N GLY A 275 14.44 -11.70 -19.69
CA GLY A 275 15.24 -10.84 -20.55
C GLY A 275 14.86 -9.36 -20.46
N PHE A 276 15.79 -8.47 -20.80
CA PHE A 276 15.57 -7.00 -20.85
C PHE A 276 15.08 -6.34 -19.55
N CYS A 277 15.08 -7.07 -18.43
CA CYS A 277 14.64 -6.56 -17.15
C CYS A 277 15.65 -5.56 -16.57
N SER A 278 15.15 -4.57 -15.86
CA SER A 278 15.97 -3.60 -15.13
C SER A 278 15.60 -3.58 -13.67
N VAL A 279 16.44 -4.16 -12.82
CA VAL A 279 16.31 -4.13 -11.37
C VAL A 279 17.18 -3.01 -10.82
N ARG A 280 16.58 -1.92 -10.35
CA ARG A 280 17.33 -0.77 -9.81
C ARG A 280 17.94 -1.06 -8.44
N SER A 281 18.82 -0.15 -8.01
CA SER A 281 19.60 -0.31 -6.78
C SER A 281 18.72 -0.46 -5.53
N PHE A 282 19.25 -1.17 -4.53
CA PHE A 282 18.59 -1.47 -3.24
C PHE A 282 17.32 -2.31 -3.34
N ALA A 283 17.00 -2.84 -4.52
CA ALA A 283 15.83 -3.71 -4.67
C ALA A 283 16.07 -5.07 -3.99
N ARG A 284 15.01 -5.64 -3.43
CA ARG A 284 15.00 -6.97 -2.81
C ARG A 284 14.00 -7.87 -3.51
N VAL A 285 14.42 -9.07 -3.88
CA VAL A 285 13.56 -10.10 -4.50
C VAL A 285 13.55 -11.35 -3.63
N GLY A 286 12.35 -11.76 -3.22
CA GLY A 286 12.09 -12.89 -2.34
C GLY A 286 12.32 -14.25 -2.99
N LEU A 287 12.18 -15.30 -2.18
CA LEU A 287 12.29 -16.71 -2.59
C LEU A 287 11.23 -17.06 -3.65
N ARG A 288 11.62 -17.81 -4.68
CA ARG A 288 10.69 -18.33 -5.73
C ARG A 288 9.88 -17.23 -6.42
N CYS A 289 10.53 -16.13 -6.75
CA CYS A 289 9.88 -15.04 -7.50
C CYS A 289 10.24 -15.11 -8.98
N ALA A 290 9.26 -14.80 -9.83
CA ALA A 290 9.44 -14.68 -11.27
C ALA A 290 9.16 -13.23 -11.72
N ILE A 291 10.09 -12.64 -12.46
CA ILE A 291 9.96 -11.30 -13.05
C ILE A 291 9.94 -11.45 -14.56
N GLY A 292 8.81 -11.09 -15.18
CA GLY A 292 8.60 -11.17 -16.62
C GLY A 292 9.42 -10.18 -17.43
N GLU A 293 9.49 -10.41 -18.74
CA GLU A 293 10.41 -9.76 -19.68
C GLU A 293 10.18 -8.25 -19.75
N SER A 294 11.24 -7.48 -19.98
CA SER A 294 11.20 -6.02 -20.11
C SER A 294 10.63 -5.27 -18.89
N SER A 295 10.48 -5.94 -17.75
CA SER A 295 9.98 -5.34 -16.52
C SER A 295 11.02 -4.47 -15.83
N ARG A 296 10.57 -3.42 -15.14
CA ARG A 296 11.43 -2.47 -14.43
C ARG A 296 11.06 -2.40 -12.97
N LEU A 297 11.98 -2.79 -12.09
CA LEU A 297 11.86 -2.58 -10.66
C LEU A 297 12.49 -1.26 -10.25
N GLY A 298 11.76 -0.48 -9.47
CA GLY A 298 12.18 0.81 -8.96
C GLY A 298 13.32 0.71 -7.95
N LEU A 299 13.86 1.88 -7.58
CA LEU A 299 14.87 1.97 -6.52
C LEU A 299 14.25 1.52 -5.19
N GLY A 300 14.91 0.64 -4.45
CA GLY A 300 14.46 0.22 -3.12
C GLY A 300 13.16 -0.59 -3.10
N SER A 301 12.70 -1.11 -4.25
CA SER A 301 11.51 -1.96 -4.33
C SER A 301 11.73 -3.28 -3.58
N SER A 302 10.73 -3.75 -2.85
CA SER A 302 10.78 -5.05 -2.17
C SER A 302 9.68 -5.98 -2.67
N ILE A 303 10.07 -7.09 -3.27
CA ILE A 303 9.18 -8.16 -3.71
C ILE A 303 9.34 -9.31 -2.73
N HIS A 304 8.26 -9.69 -2.06
CA HIS A 304 8.27 -10.81 -1.13
C HIS A 304 8.12 -12.18 -1.84
N ARG A 305 8.15 -13.27 -1.06
CA ARG A 305 8.26 -14.65 -1.54
C ARG A 305 7.05 -15.12 -2.34
N ASN A 306 7.29 -16.06 -3.26
CA ASN A 306 6.30 -16.72 -4.11
C ASN A 306 5.47 -15.74 -4.95
N THR A 307 6.07 -14.64 -5.39
CA THR A 307 5.39 -13.60 -6.15
C THR A 307 5.74 -13.73 -7.64
N SER A 308 4.71 -13.71 -8.49
CA SER A 308 4.87 -13.77 -9.94
C SER A 308 4.50 -12.42 -10.56
N ILE A 309 5.41 -11.88 -11.37
CA ILE A 309 5.24 -10.63 -12.10
C ILE A 309 5.28 -10.95 -13.59
N GLY A 310 4.27 -10.50 -14.32
CA GLY A 310 4.16 -10.62 -15.77
C GLY A 310 5.17 -9.76 -16.53
N ASP A 311 4.97 -9.69 -17.85
CA ASP A 311 5.89 -9.00 -18.75
C ASP A 311 5.51 -7.50 -18.86
N TYR A 312 6.49 -6.65 -19.20
CA TYR A 312 6.34 -5.19 -19.39
C TYR A 312 5.85 -4.40 -18.17
N CYS A 313 6.01 -4.93 -16.96
CA CYS A 313 5.58 -4.26 -15.74
C CYS A 313 6.53 -3.11 -15.35
N LYS A 314 5.97 -2.01 -14.84
CA LYS A 314 6.72 -0.82 -14.40
C LYS A 314 6.42 -0.51 -12.95
N PHE A 315 7.36 -0.84 -12.08
CA PHE A 315 7.30 -0.51 -10.66
C PHE A 315 8.15 0.73 -10.39
N LYS A 316 7.53 1.76 -9.81
CA LYS A 316 8.27 2.95 -9.36
C LYS A 316 9.01 2.67 -8.04
N SER A 317 9.77 3.65 -7.57
CA SER A 317 10.63 3.52 -6.39
C SER A 317 9.84 3.20 -5.11
N PHE A 318 10.47 2.46 -4.20
CA PHE A 318 9.95 2.10 -2.88
C PHE A 318 8.60 1.37 -2.90
N THR A 319 8.34 0.64 -3.98
CA THR A 319 7.18 -0.24 -4.11
C THR A 319 7.36 -1.50 -3.28
N LYS A 320 6.33 -1.88 -2.53
CA LYS A 320 6.31 -3.11 -1.74
C LYS A 320 5.26 -4.05 -2.32
N ILE A 321 5.67 -5.28 -2.63
CA ILE A 321 4.78 -6.33 -3.12
C ILE A 321 4.82 -7.48 -2.13
N GLY A 322 3.66 -7.78 -1.54
CA GLY A 322 3.50 -8.85 -0.56
C GLY A 322 3.68 -10.25 -1.15
N GLN A 323 3.59 -11.22 -0.26
CA GLN A 323 3.81 -12.64 -0.58
C GLN A 323 2.67 -13.21 -1.41
N ARG A 324 2.97 -14.16 -2.30
CA ARG A 324 1.97 -14.88 -3.12
C ARG A 324 1.10 -13.98 -3.99
N SER A 325 1.60 -12.80 -4.32
CA SER A 325 0.87 -11.88 -5.19
C SER A 325 1.15 -12.23 -6.64
N ILE A 326 0.14 -12.09 -7.49
CA ILE A 326 0.18 -12.40 -8.91
C ILE A 326 -0.11 -11.11 -9.66
N LEU A 327 0.83 -10.67 -10.48
CA LEU A 327 0.70 -9.46 -11.27
C LEU A 327 0.79 -9.85 -12.75
N GLY A 328 -0.21 -9.45 -13.53
CA GLY A 328 -0.29 -9.68 -14.97
C GLY A 328 0.66 -8.78 -15.75
N ASN A 329 0.43 -8.72 -17.07
CA ASN A 329 1.28 -7.97 -17.99
C ASN A 329 0.95 -6.47 -17.99
N SER A 330 1.94 -5.64 -18.32
CA SER A 330 1.79 -4.18 -18.46
C SER A 330 1.34 -3.46 -17.18
N VAL A 331 1.46 -4.09 -16.02
CA VAL A 331 1.06 -3.49 -14.74
C VAL A 331 1.98 -2.34 -14.37
N VAL A 332 1.40 -1.21 -13.96
CA VAL A 332 2.13 -0.02 -13.50
C VAL A 332 1.81 0.24 -12.03
N ILE A 333 2.83 0.21 -11.18
CA ILE A 333 2.67 0.52 -9.74
C ILE A 333 3.41 1.81 -9.40
N GLY A 334 2.70 2.77 -8.81
CA GLY A 334 3.18 4.07 -8.39
C GLY A 334 4.22 4.00 -7.27
N ALA A 335 4.97 5.08 -7.04
CA ALA A 335 6.00 5.10 -6.01
C ALA A 335 5.37 4.99 -4.62
N PHE A 336 6.09 4.39 -3.66
CA PHE A 336 5.62 4.19 -2.28
C PHE A 336 4.34 3.37 -2.13
N SER A 337 3.88 2.70 -3.19
CA SER A 337 2.67 1.86 -3.12
C SER A 337 2.97 0.56 -2.38
N ASN A 338 1.97 0.08 -1.66
CA ASN A 338 2.06 -1.13 -0.87
C ASN A 338 0.96 -2.11 -1.28
N LEU A 339 1.36 -3.24 -1.88
CA LEU A 339 0.49 -4.37 -2.15
C LEU A 339 0.70 -5.40 -1.05
N ALA A 340 -0.37 -5.80 -0.37
CA ALA A 340 -0.33 -6.81 0.67
C ALA A 340 -0.21 -8.24 0.09
N ARG A 341 -0.57 -9.24 0.90
CA ARG A 341 -0.41 -10.66 0.57
C ARG A 341 -1.56 -11.13 -0.31
N ASN A 342 -1.30 -12.10 -1.19
CA ASN A 342 -2.31 -12.71 -2.06
C ASN A 342 -3.08 -11.68 -2.89
N VAL A 343 -2.41 -10.62 -3.36
CA VAL A 343 -3.03 -9.65 -4.25
C VAL A 343 -2.94 -10.16 -5.68
N VAL A 344 -4.06 -10.16 -6.39
CA VAL A 344 -4.13 -10.52 -7.81
C VAL A 344 -4.42 -9.26 -8.62
N ILE A 345 -3.53 -8.94 -9.54
CA ILE A 345 -3.67 -7.83 -10.48
C ILE A 345 -3.56 -8.40 -11.88
N ASP A 346 -4.58 -8.17 -12.71
CA ASP A 346 -4.58 -8.65 -14.10
C ASP A 346 -3.77 -7.73 -15.02
N ARG A 347 -4.04 -7.80 -16.33
CA ARG A 347 -3.32 -7.05 -17.38
C ARG A 347 -3.75 -5.58 -17.43
N ASP A 348 -2.81 -4.72 -17.81
CA ASP A 348 -3.04 -3.30 -18.09
C ASP A 348 -3.64 -2.52 -16.91
N VAL A 349 -3.29 -2.92 -15.68
CA VAL A 349 -3.72 -2.23 -14.47
C VAL A 349 -2.71 -1.17 -14.06
N SER A 350 -3.21 0.00 -13.66
CA SER A 350 -2.38 1.04 -13.04
C SER A 350 -2.82 1.30 -11.60
N VAL A 351 -1.85 1.28 -10.67
CA VAL A 351 -2.03 1.71 -9.29
C VAL A 351 -1.22 2.98 -9.08
N GLY A 352 -1.89 4.05 -8.66
CA GLY A 352 -1.30 5.36 -8.44
C GLY A 352 -0.25 5.39 -7.32
N VAL A 353 0.42 6.53 -7.17
CA VAL A 353 1.43 6.76 -6.12
C VAL A 353 0.78 6.69 -4.74
N PHE A 354 1.47 6.12 -3.75
CA PHE A 354 0.93 5.87 -2.40
C PHE A 354 -0.36 5.01 -2.41
N GLY A 355 -0.59 4.24 -3.48
CA GLY A 355 -1.70 3.29 -3.53
C GLY A 355 -1.47 2.17 -2.53
N THR A 356 -2.47 1.92 -1.68
CA THR A 356 -2.45 0.78 -0.76
C THR A 356 -3.48 -0.23 -1.21
N VAL A 357 -3.05 -1.47 -1.47
CA VAL A 357 -3.94 -2.58 -1.81
C VAL A 357 -3.75 -3.66 -0.76
N GLN A 358 -4.80 -3.97 -0.02
CA GLN A 358 -4.74 -4.97 1.06
C GLN A 358 -4.95 -6.39 0.56
N SER A 359 -5.06 -7.34 1.49
CA SER A 359 -4.88 -8.77 1.17
C SER A 359 -6.10 -9.35 0.47
N TYR A 360 -5.87 -10.38 -0.36
CA TYR A 360 -6.93 -11.12 -1.07
C TYR A 360 -7.77 -10.27 -2.04
N THR A 361 -7.27 -9.10 -2.43
CA THR A 361 -7.92 -8.21 -3.37
C THR A 361 -7.60 -8.61 -4.80
N HIS A 362 -8.62 -8.60 -5.66
CA HIS A 362 -8.51 -8.86 -7.09
C HIS A 362 -8.84 -7.61 -7.89
N ILE A 363 -7.89 -7.16 -8.71
CA ILE A 363 -8.05 -6.05 -9.64
C ILE A 363 -7.99 -6.60 -11.07
N ALA A 364 -9.12 -6.54 -11.77
CA ALA A 364 -9.28 -7.07 -13.11
C ALA A 364 -8.62 -6.18 -14.19
N THR A 365 -8.68 -6.64 -15.44
CA THR A 365 -7.98 -6.02 -16.57
C THR A 365 -8.42 -4.58 -16.85
N ASN A 366 -7.46 -3.74 -17.24
CA ASN A 366 -7.69 -2.35 -17.67
C ASN A 366 -8.39 -1.50 -16.58
N VAL A 367 -7.98 -1.69 -15.33
CA VAL A 367 -8.45 -0.92 -14.18
C VAL A 367 -7.43 0.15 -13.81
N ASN A 368 -7.90 1.36 -13.54
CA ASN A 368 -7.08 2.47 -13.10
C ASN A 368 -7.43 2.86 -11.67
N VAL A 369 -6.48 2.72 -10.76
CA VAL A 369 -6.58 3.14 -9.36
C VAL A 369 -5.81 4.44 -9.17
N GLY A 370 -6.50 5.50 -8.81
CA GLY A 370 -5.92 6.82 -8.60
C GLY A 370 -4.88 6.87 -7.47
N PRO A 371 -3.96 7.84 -7.48
CA PRO A 371 -3.01 8.08 -6.39
C PRO A 371 -3.70 8.29 -5.04
N PHE A 372 -3.00 7.92 -3.96
CA PHE A 372 -3.46 8.01 -2.57
C PHE A 372 -4.72 7.19 -2.24
N SER A 373 -5.16 6.33 -3.16
CA SER A 373 -6.32 5.48 -2.93
C SER A 373 -5.95 4.30 -2.05
N THR A 374 -6.88 3.90 -1.19
CA THR A 374 -6.76 2.74 -0.31
C THR A 374 -7.83 1.73 -0.68
N ILE A 375 -7.39 0.53 -1.07
CA ILE A 375 -8.24 -0.62 -1.34
C ILE A 375 -8.04 -1.62 -0.21
N MET A 376 -9.10 -1.89 0.54
CA MET A 376 -9.07 -2.75 1.71
C MET A 376 -9.12 -4.24 1.34
N ASN A 377 -9.29 -5.12 2.33
CA ASN A 377 -9.26 -6.57 2.15
C ASN A 377 -10.45 -7.09 1.34
N ASN A 378 -10.22 -8.18 0.59
CA ASN A 378 -11.27 -8.90 -0.16
C ASN A 378 -12.07 -8.02 -1.12
N VAL A 379 -11.44 -6.98 -1.68
CA VAL A 379 -12.10 -6.12 -2.67
C VAL A 379 -12.01 -6.75 -4.05
N LEU A 380 -13.12 -6.73 -4.79
CA LEU A 380 -13.18 -7.15 -6.18
C LEU A 380 -13.45 -5.92 -7.06
N ILE A 381 -12.53 -5.62 -7.97
CA ILE A 381 -12.71 -4.56 -8.98
C ILE A 381 -12.67 -5.21 -10.35
N GLU A 382 -13.80 -5.17 -11.06
CA GLU A 382 -13.95 -5.73 -12.39
C GLU A 382 -13.44 -4.80 -13.50
N LYS A 383 -13.34 -5.37 -14.71
CA LYS A 383 -12.72 -4.78 -15.89
C LYS A 383 -13.24 -3.38 -16.24
N LEU A 384 -12.38 -2.56 -16.84
CA LEU A 384 -12.71 -1.22 -17.37
C LEU A 384 -13.16 -0.21 -16.31
N SER A 385 -13.00 -0.54 -15.02
CA SER A 385 -13.38 0.34 -13.93
C SER A 385 -12.28 1.37 -13.64
N SER A 386 -12.70 2.56 -13.24
CA SER A 386 -11.78 3.63 -12.82
C SER A 386 -12.11 4.09 -11.40
N ILE A 387 -11.10 4.09 -10.55
CA ILE A 387 -11.17 4.57 -9.18
C ILE A 387 -10.40 5.89 -9.13
N GLY A 388 -11.10 6.97 -8.80
CA GLY A 388 -10.52 8.29 -8.69
C GLY A 388 -9.53 8.43 -7.54
N TRP A 389 -8.83 9.56 -7.51
CA TRP A 389 -7.77 9.83 -6.54
C TRP A 389 -8.33 9.95 -5.13
N PHE A 390 -7.54 9.63 -4.09
CA PHE A 390 -7.97 9.69 -2.69
C PHE A 390 -9.22 8.85 -2.37
N SER A 391 -9.53 7.84 -3.18
CA SER A 391 -10.70 7.00 -2.92
C SER A 391 -10.36 5.92 -1.90
N HIS A 392 -11.30 5.64 -1.01
CA HIS A 392 -11.24 4.57 -0.04
C HIS A 392 -12.30 3.52 -0.37
N CYS A 393 -11.86 2.30 -0.66
CA CYS A 393 -12.72 1.15 -0.91
C CYS A 393 -12.65 0.21 0.28
N GLY A 394 -13.75 0.11 1.03
CA GLY A 394 -13.90 -0.69 2.25
C GLY A 394 -13.80 -2.19 2.01
N GLU A 395 -13.79 -2.96 3.09
CA GLU A 395 -13.62 -4.42 3.00
C GLU A 395 -14.79 -5.09 2.29
N HIS A 396 -14.53 -6.16 1.54
CA HIS A 396 -15.57 -6.92 0.83
C HIS A 396 -16.41 -6.09 -0.16
N CYS A 397 -15.97 -4.89 -0.55
CA CYS A 397 -16.71 -4.11 -1.54
C CYS A 397 -16.50 -4.69 -2.94
N ILE A 398 -17.55 -4.63 -3.75
CA ILE A 398 -17.55 -5.13 -5.12
C ILE A 398 -17.83 -3.96 -6.06
N ILE A 399 -16.89 -3.71 -6.97
CA ILE A 399 -17.01 -2.73 -8.04
C ILE A 399 -17.08 -3.50 -9.35
N LYS A 400 -18.27 -3.54 -9.96
CA LYS A 400 -18.50 -4.22 -11.23
C LYS A 400 -17.97 -3.44 -12.43
N HIS A 401 -17.98 -4.08 -13.60
CA HIS A 401 -17.40 -3.58 -14.84
C HIS A 401 -17.89 -2.19 -15.28
N ASP A 402 -17.05 -1.46 -16.01
CA ASP A 402 -17.36 -0.15 -16.61
C ASP A 402 -17.79 0.95 -15.61
N THR A 403 -17.44 0.77 -14.33
CA THR A 403 -17.80 1.74 -13.29
C THR A 403 -16.80 2.90 -13.28
N SER A 404 -17.29 4.13 -13.19
CA SER A 404 -16.45 5.31 -12.97
C SER A 404 -16.71 5.93 -11.60
N ILE A 405 -15.68 5.92 -10.76
CA ILE A 405 -15.70 6.53 -9.43
C ILE A 405 -14.83 7.78 -9.48
N GLY A 406 -15.43 8.93 -9.15
CA GLY A 406 -14.76 10.22 -9.04
C GLY A 406 -13.74 10.28 -7.90
N TRP A 407 -13.25 11.48 -7.59
CA TRP A 407 -12.18 11.66 -6.61
C TRP A 407 -12.71 11.77 -5.18
N GLY A 408 -11.95 11.30 -4.20
CA GLY A 408 -12.23 11.47 -2.77
C GLY A 408 -13.44 10.69 -2.27
N ASN A 409 -13.77 9.58 -2.92
CA ASN A 409 -14.94 8.78 -2.56
C ASN A 409 -14.65 7.85 -1.39
N HIS A 410 -15.65 7.66 -0.52
CA HIS A 410 -15.57 6.72 0.59
C HIS A 410 -16.65 5.65 0.42
N ILE A 411 -16.24 4.47 -0.03
CA ILE A 411 -17.07 3.29 -0.21
C ILE A 411 -16.86 2.41 1.01
N GLN A 412 -17.90 2.16 1.80
CA GLN A 412 -17.81 1.35 3.01
C GLN A 412 -17.88 -0.15 2.74
N THR A 413 -17.73 -0.92 3.81
CA THR A 413 -17.71 -2.38 3.81
C THR A 413 -18.96 -2.99 3.17
N GLU A 414 -18.77 -4.05 2.38
CA GLU A 414 -19.83 -4.81 1.68
C GLU A 414 -20.71 -3.96 0.74
N ALA A 415 -20.28 -2.75 0.38
CA ALA A 415 -21.00 -1.98 -0.63
C ALA A 415 -20.79 -2.59 -2.03
N ILE A 416 -21.87 -2.64 -2.80
CA ILE A 416 -21.88 -3.20 -4.16
C ILE A 416 -22.22 -2.08 -5.12
N ILE A 417 -21.31 -1.81 -6.05
CA ILE A 417 -21.53 -0.90 -7.17
C ILE A 417 -21.64 -1.74 -8.44
N SER A 418 -22.84 -1.75 -9.01
CA SER A 418 -23.13 -2.51 -10.22
C SER A 418 -22.59 -1.79 -11.46
N GLY A 419 -22.55 -2.51 -12.59
CA GLY A 419 -21.84 -2.10 -13.78
C GLY A 419 -22.34 -0.79 -14.38
N SER A 420 -21.44 -0.06 -15.04
CA SER A 420 -21.73 1.24 -15.67
C SER A 420 -22.20 2.34 -14.70
N GLY A 421 -22.07 2.13 -13.38
CA GLY A 421 -22.36 3.15 -12.38
C GLY A 421 -21.40 4.34 -12.51
N LYS A 422 -21.95 5.55 -12.41
CA LYS A 422 -21.16 6.79 -12.40
C LYS A 422 -21.29 7.46 -11.04
N ILE A 423 -20.21 7.46 -10.28
CA ILE A 423 -20.16 8.06 -8.95
C ILE A 423 -19.35 9.34 -9.03
N GLY A 424 -19.98 10.47 -8.69
CA GLY A 424 -19.33 11.77 -8.63
C GLY A 424 -18.23 11.83 -7.57
N SER A 425 -17.60 12.98 -7.42
CA SER A 425 -16.53 13.16 -6.44
C SER A 425 -17.09 13.39 -5.02
N PHE A 426 -16.33 12.99 -4.01
CA PHE A 426 -16.62 13.20 -2.59
C PHE A 426 -17.94 12.58 -2.12
N CYS A 427 -18.36 11.49 -2.74
CA CYS A 427 -19.51 10.72 -2.29
C CYS A 427 -19.12 9.79 -1.13
N SER A 428 -20.10 9.53 -0.26
CA SER A 428 -19.99 8.53 0.80
C SER A 428 -21.06 7.48 0.57
N ILE A 429 -20.64 6.23 0.38
CA ILE A 429 -21.51 5.08 0.15
C ILE A 429 -21.43 4.20 1.39
N GLY A 430 -22.58 4.04 2.04
CA GLY A 430 -22.71 3.35 3.31
C GLY A 430 -22.53 1.83 3.22
N GLU A 431 -22.37 1.20 4.38
CA GLU A 431 -22.28 -0.25 4.53
C GLU A 431 -23.47 -0.96 3.88
N LYS A 432 -23.22 -2.06 3.15
CA LYS A 432 -24.25 -2.86 2.46
C LYS A 432 -25.12 -2.07 1.47
N ALA A 433 -24.71 -0.87 1.06
CA ALA A 433 -25.41 -0.13 0.04
C ALA A 433 -25.24 -0.81 -1.32
N GLN A 434 -26.33 -0.90 -2.07
CA GLN A 434 -26.37 -1.51 -3.40
C GLN A 434 -26.75 -0.44 -4.40
N ILE A 435 -25.81 -0.12 -5.28
CA ILE A 435 -26.00 0.81 -6.38
C ILE A 435 -26.17 -0.03 -7.64
N ALA A 436 -27.35 0.01 -8.26
CA ALA A 436 -27.63 -0.72 -9.48
C ALA A 436 -27.03 -0.05 -10.73
N GLU A 437 -27.14 -0.77 -11.85
CA GLU A 437 -26.52 -0.41 -13.13
C GLU A 437 -27.06 0.91 -13.68
N ASN A 438 -26.20 1.62 -14.41
CA ASN A 438 -26.51 2.93 -14.99
C ASN A 438 -26.99 3.98 -13.99
N THR A 439 -26.76 3.78 -12.69
CA THR A 439 -27.05 4.78 -11.65
C THR A 439 -26.01 5.89 -11.71
N ILE A 440 -26.48 7.13 -11.65
CA ILE A 440 -25.64 8.34 -11.64
C ILE A 440 -25.77 9.00 -10.27
N LEU A 441 -24.66 9.04 -9.52
CA LEU A 441 -24.55 9.81 -8.29
C LEU A 441 -23.81 11.12 -8.58
N GLY A 442 -24.45 12.24 -8.32
CA GLY A 442 -23.80 13.55 -8.33
C GLY A 442 -22.74 13.67 -7.23
N SER A 443 -21.89 14.69 -7.32
CA SER A 443 -20.87 14.93 -6.31
C SER A 443 -21.46 15.23 -4.92
N PHE A 444 -20.73 14.89 -3.86
CA PHE A 444 -21.14 15.09 -2.46
C PHE A 444 -22.43 14.37 -2.05
N VAL A 445 -22.81 13.32 -2.78
CA VAL A 445 -23.95 12.48 -2.40
C VAL A 445 -23.57 11.59 -1.21
N ARG A 446 -24.47 11.50 -0.24
CA ARG A 446 -24.32 10.64 0.93
C ARG A 446 -25.39 9.57 0.94
N ILE A 447 -25.00 8.34 0.67
CA ILE A 447 -25.84 7.14 0.79
C ILE A 447 -25.51 6.49 2.12
N LYS A 448 -26.52 6.28 2.96
CA LYS A 448 -26.35 5.64 4.26
C LYS A 448 -26.46 4.11 4.15
N LYS A 449 -26.64 3.42 5.29
CA LYS A 449 -26.56 1.96 5.38
C LYS A 449 -27.75 1.30 4.67
N ALA A 450 -27.49 0.17 4.01
CA ALA A 450 -28.51 -0.70 3.41
C ALA A 450 -29.47 0.01 2.44
N VAL A 451 -28.99 1.05 1.77
CA VAL A 451 -29.74 1.71 0.69
C VAL A 451 -29.64 0.87 -0.57
N VAL A 452 -30.77 0.70 -1.25
CA VAL A 452 -30.84 0.01 -2.53
C VAL A 452 -31.32 1.00 -3.58
N THR A 453 -30.52 1.19 -4.64
CA THR A 453 -30.97 1.89 -5.85
C THR A 453 -31.19 0.89 -6.95
N GLU A 454 -32.30 1.00 -7.66
CA GLU A 454 -32.57 0.25 -8.90
C GLU A 454 -31.90 0.93 -10.11
N GLN A 455 -32.07 0.33 -11.28
CA GLN A 455 -31.37 0.76 -12.50
C GLN A 455 -31.77 2.17 -12.94
N SER A 456 -30.81 2.87 -13.55
CA SER A 456 -31.01 4.19 -14.15
C SER A 456 -31.49 5.28 -13.18
N VAL A 457 -31.20 5.13 -11.89
CA VAL A 457 -31.49 6.14 -10.87
C VAL A 457 -30.51 7.31 -11.00
N VAL A 458 -31.01 8.53 -10.82
CA VAL A 458 -30.17 9.73 -10.82
C VAL A 458 -30.30 10.44 -9.48
N LEU A 459 -29.20 10.52 -8.73
CA LEU A 459 -29.13 11.28 -7.49
C LEU A 459 -28.38 12.59 -7.73
N GLY A 460 -29.07 13.72 -7.61
CA GLY A 460 -28.48 15.04 -7.75
C GLY A 460 -27.41 15.32 -6.69
N PRO A 461 -26.50 16.26 -6.96
CA PRO A 461 -25.38 16.56 -6.06
C PRO A 461 -25.87 17.07 -4.69
N PHE A 462 -25.07 16.85 -3.65
CA PHE A 462 -25.35 17.18 -2.25
C PHE A 462 -26.58 16.48 -1.62
N SER A 463 -27.19 15.53 -2.33
CA SER A 463 -28.33 14.79 -1.80
C SER A 463 -27.90 13.77 -0.75
N THR A 464 -28.76 13.53 0.23
CA THR A 464 -28.55 12.58 1.31
C THR A 464 -29.69 11.58 1.34
N VAL A 465 -29.34 10.29 1.31
CA VAL A 465 -30.28 9.18 1.42
C VAL A 465 -30.07 8.50 2.77
N GLY A 466 -31.12 8.47 3.58
CA GLY A 466 -31.16 7.81 4.89
C GLY A 466 -31.00 6.29 4.82
N ASN A 467 -31.00 5.63 5.98
CA ASN A 467 -30.86 4.19 6.06
C ASN A 467 -32.08 3.47 5.47
N ASP A 468 -31.86 2.26 4.94
CA ASP A 468 -32.93 1.33 4.53
C ASP A 468 -33.91 1.93 3.50
N CYS A 469 -33.40 2.84 2.66
CA CYS A 469 -34.18 3.46 1.60
C CYS A 469 -34.13 2.62 0.33
N LEU A 470 -35.25 2.57 -0.39
CA LEU A 470 -35.36 1.94 -1.71
C LEU A 470 -35.66 3.02 -2.75
N ILE A 471 -34.73 3.21 -3.68
CA ILE A 471 -34.91 4.15 -4.79
C ILE A 471 -35.17 3.35 -6.06
N ARG A 472 -36.40 3.43 -6.58
CA ARG A 472 -36.86 2.57 -7.69
C ARG A 472 -36.45 3.07 -9.07
N TYR A 473 -36.64 2.20 -10.07
CA TYR A 473 -36.23 2.36 -11.46
C TYR A 473 -36.53 3.76 -12.02
N LYS A 474 -35.52 4.35 -12.67
CA LYS A 474 -35.59 5.69 -13.29
C LYS A 474 -36.00 6.85 -12.37
N SER A 475 -36.01 6.65 -11.05
CA SER A 475 -36.27 7.75 -10.11
C SER A 475 -35.18 8.81 -10.23
N THR A 476 -35.60 10.07 -10.26
CA THR A 476 -34.69 11.22 -10.30
C THR A 476 -34.84 12.03 -9.02
N LEU A 477 -33.78 12.08 -8.22
CA LEU A 477 -33.67 13.01 -7.11
C LEU A 477 -32.90 14.24 -7.57
N GLY A 478 -33.47 15.42 -7.35
CA GLY A 478 -32.83 16.69 -7.59
C GLY A 478 -31.64 16.97 -6.68
N MET A 479 -31.08 18.17 -6.80
CA MET A 479 -30.00 18.66 -5.97
C MET A 479 -30.45 18.86 -4.51
N ARG A 480 -29.59 18.46 -3.56
CA ARG A 480 -29.77 18.68 -2.11
C ARG A 480 -31.10 18.11 -1.58
N VAL A 481 -31.55 17.01 -2.15
CA VAL A 481 -32.70 16.25 -1.65
C VAL A 481 -32.29 15.47 -0.42
N VAL A 482 -33.16 15.43 0.59
CA VAL A 482 -32.94 14.67 1.82
C VAL A 482 -34.04 13.64 1.97
N LEU A 483 -33.69 12.36 1.78
CA LEU A 483 -34.53 11.23 2.17
C LEU A 483 -34.14 10.83 3.58
N MET A 484 -35.12 10.79 4.49
CA MET A 484 -34.92 10.22 5.82
C MET A 484 -34.94 8.69 5.75
N ASN A 485 -34.89 8.00 6.89
CA ASN A 485 -34.81 6.54 6.91
C ASN A 485 -36.11 5.87 6.44
N ASN A 486 -35.98 4.70 5.84
CA ASN A 486 -37.07 3.84 5.38
C ASN A 486 -37.99 4.55 4.37
N VAL A 487 -37.42 5.37 3.48
CA VAL A 487 -38.18 6.01 2.41
C VAL A 487 -38.11 5.15 1.16
N SER A 488 -39.26 4.90 0.53
CA SER A 488 -39.34 4.20 -0.75
C SER A 488 -39.87 5.13 -1.84
N THR A 489 -39.13 5.27 -2.93
CA THR A 489 -39.61 5.99 -4.12
C THR A 489 -40.32 5.03 -5.07
N GLY A 490 -41.34 5.52 -5.80
CA GLY A 490 -41.97 4.76 -6.88
C GLY A 490 -41.13 4.79 -8.16
N THR A 491 -41.49 3.97 -9.14
CA THR A 491 -40.84 3.98 -10.47
C THR A 491 -41.13 5.29 -11.19
N ASP A 492 -40.15 5.80 -11.94
CA ASP A 492 -40.25 7.04 -12.72
C ASP A 492 -40.69 8.27 -11.89
N SER A 493 -40.44 8.24 -10.58
CA SER A 493 -40.79 9.34 -9.69
C SER A 493 -39.71 10.42 -9.66
N MET A 494 -40.13 11.67 -9.62
CA MET A 494 -39.24 12.84 -9.65
C MET A 494 -39.36 13.62 -8.36
N ILE A 495 -38.25 13.80 -7.65
CA ILE A 495 -38.18 14.61 -6.43
C ILE A 495 -37.38 15.87 -6.72
N GLY A 496 -38.04 17.01 -6.66
CA GLY A 496 -37.45 18.31 -6.96
C GLY A 496 -36.38 18.73 -5.97
N ASN A 497 -35.54 19.67 -6.41
CA ASN A 497 -34.43 20.21 -5.62
C ASN A 497 -34.87 20.72 -4.25
N PHE A 498 -33.98 20.59 -3.25
CA PHE A 498 -34.19 21.05 -1.86
C PHE A 498 -35.38 20.41 -1.13
N SER A 499 -35.97 19.35 -1.68
CA SER A 499 -37.10 18.68 -1.05
C SER A 499 -36.64 17.74 0.06
N ARG A 500 -37.49 17.58 1.07
CA ARG A 500 -37.25 16.69 2.21
C ARG A 500 -38.40 15.72 2.37
N LEU A 501 -38.06 14.44 2.52
CA LEU A 501 -39.02 13.37 2.77
C LEU A 501 -38.82 12.80 4.17
N GLY A 502 -39.88 12.79 4.97
CA GLY A 502 -39.89 12.23 6.31
C GLY A 502 -39.70 10.72 6.34
N VAL A 503 -39.51 10.22 7.56
CA VAL A 503 -39.25 8.80 7.84
C VAL A 503 -40.46 7.95 7.45
N LYS A 504 -40.22 6.75 6.91
CA LYS A 504 -41.26 5.77 6.53
C LYS A 504 -42.27 6.33 5.52
N SER A 505 -41.83 7.22 4.64
CA SER A 505 -42.69 7.78 3.59
C SER A 505 -42.58 6.95 2.31
N GLU A 506 -43.72 6.66 1.70
CA GLU A 506 -43.86 5.88 0.49
C GLU A 506 -44.38 6.78 -0.63
N ILE A 507 -43.67 6.80 -1.75
CA ILE A 507 -44.04 7.54 -2.95
C ILE A 507 -44.50 6.53 -3.99
N GLY A 508 -45.70 6.72 -4.56
CA GLY A 508 -46.18 5.95 -5.69
C GLY A 508 -45.42 6.24 -6.98
N ASN A 509 -45.74 5.49 -8.03
CA ASN A 509 -45.12 5.58 -9.35
C ASN A 509 -45.55 6.83 -10.10
N ASN A 510 -44.70 7.34 -11.00
CA ASN A 510 -44.95 8.54 -11.80
C ASN A 510 -45.33 9.77 -10.96
N THR A 511 -44.85 9.83 -9.71
CA THR A 511 -45.18 10.91 -8.79
C THR A 511 -44.12 11.99 -8.86
N VAL A 512 -44.57 13.24 -8.95
CA VAL A 512 -43.71 14.41 -9.06
C VAL A 512 -43.86 15.23 -7.78
N ILE A 513 -42.74 15.41 -7.07
CA ILE A 513 -42.64 16.31 -5.92
C ILE A 513 -41.87 17.55 -6.36
N GLY A 514 -42.50 18.71 -6.29
CA GLY A 514 -41.96 19.99 -6.70
C GLY A 514 -40.85 20.46 -5.76
N MET A 515 -40.03 21.38 -6.24
CA MET A 515 -38.88 21.90 -5.48
C MET A 515 -39.32 22.58 -4.16
N PHE A 516 -38.44 22.54 -3.16
CA PHE A 516 -38.67 23.09 -1.82
C PHE A 516 -39.88 22.50 -1.08
N SER A 517 -40.34 21.32 -1.49
CA SER A 517 -41.46 20.67 -0.82
C SER A 517 -40.98 19.87 0.39
N THR A 518 -41.77 19.93 1.47
CA THR A 518 -41.49 19.18 2.69
C THR A 518 -42.61 18.19 2.95
N LEU A 519 -42.26 16.91 2.90
CA LEU A 519 -43.15 15.82 3.25
C LEU A 519 -42.81 15.37 4.67
N GLY A 520 -43.80 15.37 5.57
CA GLY A 520 -43.75 14.78 6.90
C GLY A 520 -43.50 13.27 6.91
N GLN A 521 -43.63 12.68 8.09
CA GLN A 521 -43.39 11.25 8.31
C GLN A 521 -44.63 10.42 7.96
N GLN A 522 -44.41 9.15 7.61
CA GLN A 522 -45.48 8.19 7.31
C GLN A 522 -46.47 8.70 6.26
N ILE A 523 -45.96 9.40 5.26
CA ILE A 523 -46.78 9.86 4.14
C ILE A 523 -46.86 8.73 3.13
N MET A 524 -48.05 8.54 2.59
CA MET A 524 -48.29 7.62 1.49
C MET A 524 -48.85 8.44 0.33
N LEU A 525 -48.08 8.51 -0.76
CA LEU A 525 -48.53 9.10 -2.02
C LEU A 525 -48.88 7.96 -2.98
N GLY A 526 -50.06 8.03 -3.59
CA GLY A 526 -50.47 7.11 -4.65
C GLY A 526 -49.72 7.37 -5.95
N ASN A 527 -50.14 6.66 -6.99
CA ASN A 527 -49.58 6.79 -8.33
C ASN A 527 -50.05 8.08 -9.02
N ASN A 528 -49.21 8.65 -9.90
CA ASN A 528 -49.52 9.84 -10.68
C ASN A 528 -49.92 11.06 -9.82
N VAL A 529 -49.30 11.22 -8.65
CA VAL A 529 -49.54 12.38 -7.78
C VAL A 529 -48.59 13.50 -8.17
N GLY A 530 -49.15 14.69 -8.39
CA GLY A 530 -48.36 15.90 -8.64
C GLY A 530 -48.42 16.84 -7.44
N ILE A 531 -47.29 17.04 -6.76
CA ILE A 531 -47.14 18.06 -5.72
C ILE A 531 -46.30 19.19 -6.28
N GLU A 532 -46.86 20.39 -6.41
CA GLU A 532 -46.14 21.55 -6.92
C GLU A 532 -45.25 22.22 -5.86
N TYR A 533 -44.45 23.19 -6.30
CA TYR A 533 -43.40 23.86 -5.52
C TYR A 533 -43.87 24.46 -4.18
N PHE A 534 -42.95 24.45 -3.20
CA PHE A 534 -43.13 25.05 -1.86
C PHE A 534 -44.32 24.49 -1.08
N SER A 535 -44.72 23.25 -1.35
CA SER A 535 -45.84 22.61 -0.67
C SER A 535 -45.37 21.84 0.55
N THR A 536 -46.20 21.81 1.59
CA THR A 536 -45.92 21.06 2.82
C THR A 536 -47.03 20.06 3.05
N VAL A 537 -46.66 18.80 3.31
CA VAL A 537 -47.59 17.74 3.66
C VAL A 537 -47.28 17.26 5.07
N GLY A 538 -48.29 17.31 5.94
CA GLY A 538 -48.16 16.90 7.33
C GLY A 538 -48.05 15.39 7.53
N LEU A 539 -47.79 15.00 8.77
CA LEU A 539 -47.59 13.61 9.18
C LEU A 539 -48.83 12.74 8.95
N GLY A 540 -48.61 11.49 8.55
CA GLY A 540 -49.67 10.47 8.45
C GLY A 540 -50.72 10.78 7.38
N THR A 541 -50.39 11.67 6.44
CA THR A 541 -51.29 12.07 5.37
C THR A 541 -51.23 11.08 4.22
N TYR A 542 -52.40 10.73 3.71
CA TYR A 542 -52.57 9.81 2.58
C TYR A 542 -53.17 10.56 1.40
N ILE A 543 -52.44 10.59 0.29
CA ILE A 543 -52.88 11.21 -0.96
C ILE A 543 -52.98 10.09 -1.98
N GLN A 544 -54.19 9.82 -2.45
CA GLN A 544 -54.43 8.75 -3.42
C GLN A 544 -54.10 9.16 -4.85
N GLU A 545 -54.34 8.26 -5.79
CA GLU A 545 -53.88 8.37 -7.16
C GLU A 545 -54.48 9.57 -7.91
N TYR A 546 -53.75 10.07 -8.92
CA TYR A 546 -54.19 11.14 -9.81
C TYR A 546 -54.55 12.47 -9.11
N CYS A 547 -54.02 12.69 -7.90
CA CYS A 547 -54.21 13.96 -7.20
C CYS A 547 -53.23 15.02 -7.70
N LYS A 548 -53.72 16.26 -7.87
CA LYS A 548 -52.88 17.42 -8.18
C LYS A 548 -52.93 18.42 -7.03
N ILE A 549 -51.77 18.79 -6.51
CA ILE A 549 -51.61 19.73 -5.42
C ILE A 549 -50.85 20.93 -5.98
N GLY A 550 -51.52 22.07 -6.00
CA GLY A 550 -51.01 23.32 -6.51
C GLY A 550 -49.88 23.91 -5.66
N LYS A 551 -49.40 25.09 -6.07
CA LYS A 551 -48.22 25.73 -5.51
C LYS A 551 -48.49 26.30 -4.12
N ARG A 552 -47.51 26.19 -3.22
CA ARG A 552 -47.57 26.73 -1.85
C ARG A 552 -48.78 26.22 -1.06
N VAL A 553 -49.16 24.96 -1.28
CA VAL A 553 -50.26 24.33 -0.53
C VAL A 553 -49.72 23.78 0.79
N THR A 554 -50.49 23.98 1.86
CA THR A 554 -50.18 23.40 3.17
C THR A 554 -51.25 22.38 3.53
N ILE A 555 -50.86 21.12 3.69
CA ILE A 555 -51.71 20.03 4.14
C ILE A 555 -51.30 19.68 5.57
N GLY A 556 -52.26 19.65 6.47
CA GLY A 556 -52.09 19.29 7.88
C GLY A 556 -51.78 17.81 8.09
N CYS A 557 -51.87 17.38 9.34
CA CYS A 557 -51.65 15.99 9.73
C CYS A 557 -52.92 15.15 9.57
N HIS A 558 -52.74 13.86 9.28
CA HIS A 558 -53.79 12.85 9.14
C HIS A 558 -54.87 13.23 8.12
N VAL A 559 -54.48 13.92 7.06
CA VAL A 559 -55.39 14.28 5.97
C VAL A 559 -55.53 13.08 5.03
N ARG A 560 -56.76 12.81 4.57
CA ARG A 560 -57.03 11.79 3.56
C ARG A 560 -57.59 12.45 2.31
N ILE A 561 -56.88 12.31 1.21
CA ILE A 561 -57.28 12.82 -0.09
C ILE A 561 -57.57 11.63 -0.99
N ALA A 562 -58.84 11.46 -1.35
CA ALA A 562 -59.29 10.43 -2.28
C ALA A 562 -58.77 10.69 -3.72
N PRO A 563 -58.93 9.75 -4.67
CA PRO A 563 -58.35 9.90 -6.00
C PRO A 563 -59.02 11.03 -6.79
N HIS A 564 -58.29 11.54 -7.78
CA HIS A 564 -58.74 12.62 -8.69
C HIS A 564 -59.10 13.94 -8.00
N CYS A 565 -58.54 14.22 -6.82
CA CYS A 565 -58.70 15.53 -6.19
C CYS A 565 -57.72 16.56 -6.77
N GLU A 566 -58.20 17.79 -6.91
CA GLU A 566 -57.36 18.93 -7.33
C GLU A 566 -57.40 20.02 -6.25
N ILE A 567 -56.23 20.39 -5.75
CA ILE A 567 -56.07 21.44 -4.74
C ILE A 567 -55.38 22.65 -5.35
N GLY A 568 -56.09 23.76 -5.45
CA GLY A 568 -55.58 24.99 -6.03
C GLY A 568 -54.51 25.68 -5.19
N ASP A 569 -53.74 26.54 -5.83
CA ASP A 569 -52.61 27.26 -5.25
C ASP A 569 -52.94 28.01 -3.94
N LYS A 570 -51.98 28.04 -3.01
CA LYS A 570 -52.06 28.74 -1.72
C LYS A 570 -53.21 28.27 -0.82
N SER A 571 -53.79 27.11 -1.10
CA SER A 571 -54.82 26.52 -0.25
C SER A 571 -54.22 25.90 1.00
N ARG A 572 -55.00 25.88 2.07
CA ARG A 572 -54.60 25.37 3.39
C ARG A 572 -55.61 24.35 3.87
N ILE A 573 -55.20 23.09 3.92
CA ILE A 573 -55.99 22.01 4.49
C ILE A 573 -55.43 21.76 5.87
N ARG A 574 -56.25 21.92 6.91
CA ARG A 574 -55.83 21.68 8.30
C ARG A 574 -55.90 20.18 8.64
N ASN A 575 -55.97 19.84 9.92
CA ASN A 575 -55.79 18.47 10.38
C ASN A 575 -57.09 17.65 10.29
N ASP A 576 -56.95 16.33 10.14
CA ASP A 576 -58.05 15.37 10.17
C ASP A 576 -59.14 15.65 9.11
N VAL A 577 -58.73 16.23 7.97
CA VAL A 577 -59.63 16.53 6.86
C VAL A 577 -59.74 15.32 5.93
N VAL A 578 -60.95 15.04 5.47
CA VAL A 578 -61.23 13.99 4.48
C VAL A 578 -61.83 14.62 3.24
N LEU A 579 -61.08 14.56 2.14
CA LEU A 579 -61.56 14.90 0.80
C LEU A 579 -61.97 13.61 0.10
N LYS A 580 -63.24 13.52 -0.32
CA LYS A 580 -63.75 12.40 -1.10
C LYS A 580 -63.40 12.56 -2.58
N ARG A 581 -63.80 11.60 -3.42
CA ARG A 581 -63.41 11.50 -4.83
C ARG A 581 -63.80 12.75 -5.62
N ASN A 582 -62.96 13.13 -6.58
CA ASN A 582 -63.24 14.22 -7.52
C ASN A 582 -63.57 15.57 -6.84
N VAL A 583 -62.95 15.85 -5.68
CA VAL A 583 -63.08 17.15 -5.02
C VAL A 583 -62.11 18.16 -5.64
N THR A 584 -62.63 19.33 -6.01
CA THR A 584 -61.83 20.44 -6.54
C THR A 584 -61.87 21.62 -5.57
N LEU A 585 -60.70 22.02 -5.07
CA LEU A 585 -60.52 23.25 -4.30
C LEU A 585 -59.90 24.30 -5.20
N GLU A 586 -60.56 25.44 -5.41
CA GLU A 586 -59.95 26.56 -6.11
C GLU A 586 -58.82 27.22 -5.27
N PRO A 587 -58.02 28.13 -5.85
CA PRO A 587 -56.94 28.78 -5.12
C PRO A 587 -57.36 29.50 -3.84
N LYS A 588 -56.46 29.56 -2.86
CA LYS A 588 -56.63 30.25 -1.57
C LYS A 588 -57.78 29.72 -0.69
N VAL A 589 -58.26 28.49 -0.91
CA VAL A 589 -59.26 27.87 -0.05
C VAL A 589 -58.63 27.45 1.28
N THR A 590 -59.32 27.69 2.39
CA THR A 590 -58.90 27.22 3.72
C THR A 590 -59.93 26.28 4.30
N VAL A 591 -59.52 25.03 4.54
CA VAL A 591 -60.33 23.99 5.16
C VAL A 591 -59.87 23.81 6.60
N ALA A 592 -60.73 24.10 7.57
CA ALA A 592 -60.41 23.93 8.99
C ALA A 592 -60.39 22.45 9.42
N ASN A 593 -60.10 22.20 10.70
CA ASN A 593 -59.93 20.85 11.23
C ASN A 593 -61.22 20.02 11.16
N LYS A 594 -61.07 18.68 11.01
CA LYS A 594 -62.16 17.71 11.07
C LYS A 594 -63.30 17.99 10.08
N VAL A 595 -62.95 18.44 8.87
CA VAL A 595 -63.92 18.70 7.79
C VAL A 595 -64.01 17.48 6.88
N LEU A 596 -65.24 17.16 6.46
CA LEU A 596 -65.50 16.15 5.44
C LEU A 596 -66.11 16.81 4.21
N ILE A 597 -65.50 16.60 3.04
CA ILE A 597 -65.98 17.12 1.76
C ILE A 597 -66.45 15.95 0.92
N GLY A 598 -67.74 15.95 0.59
CA GLY A 598 -68.40 14.93 -0.24
C GLY A 598 -67.85 14.86 -1.67
N GLU A 599 -68.21 13.78 -2.36
CA GLU A 599 -67.73 13.48 -3.71
C GLU A 599 -68.20 14.53 -4.73
N TYR A 600 -67.39 14.80 -5.75
CA TYR A 600 -67.72 15.75 -6.85
C TYR A 600 -68.02 17.18 -6.39
N SER A 601 -67.56 17.57 -5.20
CA SER A 601 -67.78 18.90 -4.66
C SER A 601 -66.70 19.89 -5.12
N ALA A 602 -67.13 21.10 -5.46
CA ALA A 602 -66.26 22.18 -5.93
C ALA A 602 -66.35 23.38 -4.98
N ILE A 603 -65.19 23.90 -4.54
CA ILE A 603 -65.13 25.01 -3.60
C ILE A 603 -64.45 26.20 -4.26
N GLU A 604 -65.17 27.30 -4.40
CA GLU A 604 -64.69 28.53 -5.05
C GLU A 604 -63.55 29.21 -4.28
N LYS A 605 -62.80 30.03 -5.02
CA LYS A 605 -61.61 30.75 -4.59
C LYS A 605 -61.82 31.57 -3.32
N GLY A 606 -60.96 31.32 -2.34
CA GLY A 606 -60.89 32.10 -1.11
C GLY A 606 -61.95 31.77 -0.05
N ILE A 607 -62.67 30.65 -0.19
CA ILE A 607 -63.64 30.20 0.81
C ILE A 607 -62.92 29.67 2.05
N TYR A 608 -63.49 29.97 3.22
CA TYR A 608 -63.10 29.41 4.52
C TYR A 608 -64.19 28.45 5.00
N ILE A 609 -63.84 27.17 5.17
CA ILE A 609 -64.74 26.15 5.71
C ILE A 609 -64.44 25.99 7.19
N LYS A 610 -65.47 26.14 8.03
CA LYS A 610 -65.36 26.05 9.49
C LYS A 610 -65.07 24.61 9.93
N SER A 611 -64.49 24.47 11.11
CA SER A 611 -64.14 23.17 11.67
C SER A 611 -65.39 22.32 11.93
N GLY A 612 -65.30 21.02 11.68
CA GLY A 612 -66.42 20.09 11.87
C GLY A 612 -67.52 20.20 10.82
N SER A 613 -67.37 21.04 9.79
CA SER A 613 -68.33 21.13 8.70
C SER A 613 -68.32 19.87 7.83
N VAL A 614 -69.49 19.46 7.38
CA VAL A 614 -69.70 18.40 6.40
C VAL A 614 -70.31 19.02 5.16
N ILE A 615 -69.63 18.90 4.01
CA ILE A 615 -70.12 19.35 2.72
C ILE A 615 -70.72 18.13 2.02
N ALA A 616 -71.99 18.23 1.63
CA ALA A 616 -72.67 17.17 0.92
C ALA A 616 -72.00 16.83 -0.43
N PRO A 617 -72.20 15.63 -0.98
CA PRO A 617 -71.77 15.29 -2.34
C PRO A 617 -72.40 16.24 -3.38
N HIS A 618 -71.70 16.47 -4.50
CA HIS A 618 -72.10 17.35 -5.61
C HIS A 618 -72.38 18.81 -5.22
N ALA A 619 -71.89 19.24 -4.05
CA ALA A 619 -72.11 20.60 -3.58
C ALA A 619 -71.09 21.56 -4.20
N SER A 620 -71.56 22.69 -4.72
CA SER A 620 -70.70 23.82 -5.09
C SER A 620 -70.78 24.91 -4.02
N ALA A 621 -69.67 25.17 -3.33
CA ALA A 621 -69.60 26.28 -2.38
C ALA A 621 -69.22 27.54 -3.17
N LYS A 622 -70.19 28.45 -3.37
CA LYS A 622 -69.97 29.73 -4.05
C LYS A 622 -69.86 30.90 -3.07
N LYS A 623 -69.09 31.93 -3.44
CA LYS A 623 -68.79 33.12 -2.61
C LYS A 623 -70.01 34.01 -2.31
N ILE A 624 -71.20 33.67 -2.83
CA ILE A 624 -72.41 34.46 -2.68
C ILE A 624 -73.35 33.78 -1.67
N LYS A 625 -73.43 34.40 -0.48
CA LYS A 625 -74.30 34.08 0.67
C LYS A 625 -74.11 32.68 1.28
N ILE A 626 -73.20 32.59 2.27
CA ILE A 626 -73.45 31.73 3.43
C ILE A 626 -74.60 32.39 4.22
N LYS A 627 -75.84 32.27 3.72
CA LYS A 627 -77.00 32.29 4.60
C LYS A 627 -77.02 30.91 5.24
N TRP A 628 -76.75 30.91 6.54
CA TRP A 628 -76.97 29.78 7.41
C TRP A 628 -78.33 29.16 7.12
N PHE A 629 -78.36 27.98 6.53
CA PHE A 629 -79.49 27.08 6.68
C PHE A 629 -79.11 26.03 7.72
N LYS A 630 -79.57 26.26 8.95
CA LYS A 630 -79.96 25.15 9.80
C LYS A 630 -81.04 24.39 9.03
N LEU A 631 -80.78 23.13 8.71
CA LEU A 631 -81.85 22.15 8.51
C LEU A 631 -81.45 20.92 9.30
N ALA A 632 -81.94 20.90 10.54
CA ALA A 632 -82.28 19.69 11.26
C ALA A 632 -83.54 19.07 10.62
N ALA A 633 -83.76 17.78 10.92
CA ALA A 633 -84.80 16.84 10.46
C ALA A 633 -84.40 16.09 9.18
N LYS A 634 -84.31 14.76 9.14
CA LYS A 634 -84.78 13.68 10.04
C LYS A 634 -83.86 12.47 9.90
#